data_AF-A0A9D5GDS8-F1
#
_entry.id   AF-A0A9D5GDS8-F1
#
_cell.length_a   1.000
_cell.length_b   1.000
_cell.length_c   1.000
_cell.angle_alpha   90.00
_cell.angle_beta   90.00
_cell.angle_gamma   90.00
#
_symmetry.space_group_name_H-M   'P 1'
#
loop_
_entity.id
_entity.type
_entity.pdbx_description
1 polymer ?
#
loop_
_entity_poly.entity_id
_entity_poly.type
_entity_poly.pdbx_seq_one_letter_code
_entity_poly.pdbx_strand_id
1 'polypeptide(L)'
;MIDTIYNNRYRLDAIIGEGGMAVVYRGYDLLLRRQVAIKVLRSQYASDESFVQRFYEEARAAAKLSHPNIVNTYDVGEVNGSHYIVEEFVPGETLAALVARENCLPEAVAVRYARQICFALAASHRADLLHRDIKPSNVLITPDDVVRVTDFGIARAMQASASPSGAEAIMGSVPYCSPEQLSGERMSAASDLYSLGVVLFEMVTGKRPYTAETALGVAMAHVSADVPNPSAQGVAVSPDLRDIIQKLLQKAPADRYQSAGEALSALRRCCKHVEEEADEGAAGGDTPTAVWRRRALKTAAGDLPPAAAPAPVWQMGRAVGMAAAVLVAIVAFALVFAAQKAVSRGLTLPDLTGKSQVEAIAALHSVGIDSVSLKQRTDAAVSAGLVDGSSPAPNAKVRPGDAVVLYLSAGPERVRVPDVVGKDVRSATAMLSAVGFLVRVSAPVHSATVKQGMVAQVNPPGNATLEKGSVIALSASLGPLTVHVPNVVSMTDADARSALSRLGLRMIANVMPSVDIPPHTVVDQDPAGGSTVDPGATVTVDISGGPNAVAVPDVVGMSLDDARSSLEQAGLVVGRVAHAVVTDTSAGTIVSQTPSAASQAPQGSAVDVVLAVAPAAASPQTETSPGAAGTATAGPALPPVPNVIGMSVEEARASLEKAGYHVDHVTLLSGGPAGAKVVNTEPEPGATTPPGTTAVNLIAGH
;
A
#
# COMPACT_ATOMS: atom_id res chain seq x y z
N MET A 1 -3.87 -38.84 -7.72
CA MET A 1 -3.12 -38.91 -6.46
C MET A 1 -2.18 -37.71 -6.43
N ILE A 2 -2.46 -36.71 -5.59
CA ILE A 2 -1.46 -35.74 -5.18
C ILE A 2 -1.50 -35.81 -3.65
N ASP A 3 -0.49 -36.45 -3.07
CA ASP A 3 -0.24 -36.54 -1.63
C ASP A 3 1.16 -35.95 -1.36
N THR A 4 1.54 -34.96 -2.18
CA THR A 4 2.82 -34.29 -2.14
C THR A 4 2.80 -33.28 -1.00
N ILE A 5 3.79 -33.36 -0.12
CA ILE A 5 3.93 -32.47 1.03
C ILE A 5 5.16 -31.58 0.81
N TYR A 6 4.94 -30.26 0.76
CA TYR A 6 5.99 -29.27 0.69
C TYR A 6 6.46 -28.88 2.09
N ASN A 7 7.79 -28.86 2.27
CA ASN A 7 8.47 -28.51 3.51
C ASN A 7 7.95 -29.28 4.74
N ASN A 8 7.53 -30.54 4.52
CA ASN A 8 6.88 -31.39 5.53
C ASN A 8 5.69 -30.73 6.26
N ARG A 9 5.07 -29.71 5.66
CA ARG A 9 4.02 -28.89 6.28
C ARG A 9 2.81 -28.70 5.41
N TYR A 10 3.00 -28.40 4.13
CA TYR A 10 1.92 -28.03 3.24
C TYR A 10 1.59 -29.19 2.32
N ARG A 11 0.48 -29.89 2.58
CA ARG A 11 0.00 -30.95 1.69
C ARG A 11 -0.78 -30.35 0.54
N LEU A 12 -0.43 -30.72 -0.69
CA LEU A 12 -1.20 -30.34 -1.88
C LEU A 12 -2.33 -31.36 -2.06
N ASP A 13 -3.58 -30.89 -2.11
CA ASP A 13 -4.75 -31.77 -2.22
C ASP A 13 -5.29 -31.81 -3.65
N ALA A 14 -5.62 -30.66 -4.24
CA ALA A 14 -6.26 -30.58 -5.56
C ALA A 14 -5.91 -29.27 -6.29
N ILE A 15 -5.81 -29.31 -7.62
CA ILE A 15 -5.66 -28.10 -8.44
C ILE A 15 -6.97 -27.31 -8.39
N ILE A 16 -6.89 -26.01 -8.12
CA ILE A 16 -8.03 -25.09 -8.09
C ILE A 16 -7.90 -23.94 -9.10
N GLY A 17 -6.72 -23.75 -9.69
CA GLY A 17 -6.51 -22.76 -10.73
C GLY A 17 -5.24 -23.04 -11.51
N GLU A 18 -5.25 -22.68 -12.79
CA GLU A 18 -4.10 -22.77 -13.67
C GLU A 18 -3.85 -21.43 -14.34
N GLY A 19 -2.69 -20.83 -14.06
CA GLY A 19 -2.20 -19.64 -14.73
C GLY A 19 -1.08 -19.97 -15.71
N GLY A 20 -0.66 -18.96 -16.47
CA GLY A 20 0.47 -19.09 -17.40
C GLY A 20 1.78 -19.40 -16.69
N MET A 21 2.06 -18.75 -15.56
CA MET A 21 3.32 -18.89 -14.82
C MET A 21 3.28 -19.96 -13.70
N ALA A 22 2.10 -20.18 -13.11
CA ALA A 22 1.95 -21.01 -11.91
C ALA A 22 0.66 -21.84 -11.94
N VAL A 23 0.64 -22.91 -11.17
CA VAL A 23 -0.54 -23.74 -10.88
C VAL A 23 -0.92 -23.54 -9.42
N VAL A 24 -2.18 -23.27 -9.13
CA VAL A 24 -2.68 -23.05 -7.77
C VAL A 24 -3.37 -24.32 -7.29
N TYR A 25 -2.90 -24.83 -6.16
CA TYR A 25 -3.46 -25.99 -5.47
C TYR A 25 -4.23 -25.53 -4.23
N ARG A 26 -5.40 -26.11 -3.99
CA ARG A 26 -5.91 -26.22 -2.62
C ARG A 26 -5.01 -27.18 -1.87
N GLY A 27 -4.57 -26.77 -0.70
CA GLY A 27 -3.78 -27.58 0.20
C GLY A 27 -4.20 -27.43 1.65
N TYR A 28 -3.42 -28.07 2.50
CA TYR A 28 -3.64 -28.08 3.94
C TYR A 28 -2.33 -27.83 4.67
N ASP A 29 -2.31 -26.81 5.52
CA ASP A 29 -1.22 -26.57 6.47
C ASP A 29 -1.36 -27.56 7.63
N LEU A 30 -0.50 -28.57 7.67
CA LEU A 30 -0.53 -29.65 8.67
C LEU A 30 -0.16 -29.14 10.07
N LEU A 31 0.59 -28.04 10.18
CA LEU A 31 1.02 -27.47 11.45
C LEU A 31 -0.09 -26.61 12.06
N LEU A 32 -0.61 -25.65 11.29
CA LEU A 32 -1.68 -24.75 11.75
C LEU A 32 -3.09 -25.34 11.58
N ARG A 33 -3.20 -26.51 10.96
CA ARG A 33 -4.45 -27.25 10.70
C ARG A 33 -5.53 -26.39 10.03
N ARG A 34 -5.17 -25.77 8.91
CA ARG A 34 -6.08 -24.94 8.10
C ARG A 34 -5.90 -25.20 6.61
N GLN A 35 -6.95 -24.93 5.84
CA GLN A 35 -6.86 -24.89 4.39
C GLN A 35 -6.05 -23.68 3.93
N VAL A 36 -5.26 -23.89 2.87
CA VAL A 36 -4.43 -22.86 2.24
C VAL A 36 -4.48 -23.00 0.72
N ALA A 37 -4.26 -21.91 0.01
CA ALA A 37 -3.96 -21.95 -1.42
C ALA A 37 -2.44 -22.01 -1.58
N ILE A 38 -1.94 -22.90 -2.43
CA ILE A 38 -0.51 -23.09 -2.67
C ILE A 38 -0.27 -22.86 -4.16
N LYS A 39 0.26 -21.68 -4.49
CA LYS A 39 0.63 -21.31 -5.85
C LYS A 39 2.03 -21.86 -6.11
N VAL A 40 2.17 -22.73 -7.11
CA VAL A 40 3.42 -23.41 -7.44
C VAL A 40 3.87 -22.97 -8.83
N LEU A 41 5.11 -22.50 -8.94
CA LEU A 41 5.71 -22.08 -10.20
C LEU A 41 5.82 -23.27 -11.16
N ARG A 42 5.42 -23.12 -12.42
CA ARG A 42 5.54 -24.21 -13.42
C ARG A 42 7.01 -24.56 -13.62
N SER A 43 7.31 -25.85 -13.77
CA SER A 43 8.68 -26.37 -13.90
C SER A 43 9.49 -25.71 -15.03
N GLN A 44 8.83 -25.30 -16.12
CA GLN A 44 9.46 -24.60 -17.24
C GLN A 44 10.06 -23.23 -16.88
N TYR A 45 9.61 -22.62 -15.78
CA TYR A 45 10.13 -21.33 -15.29
C TYR A 45 10.99 -21.48 -14.03
N ALA A 46 11.04 -22.67 -13.43
CA ALA A 46 11.69 -22.89 -12.15
C ALA A 46 13.23 -22.74 -12.21
N SER A 47 13.84 -22.95 -13.38
CA SER A 47 15.27 -22.76 -13.59
C SER A 47 15.66 -21.34 -14.04
N ASP A 48 14.69 -20.47 -14.32
CA ASP A 48 14.95 -19.10 -14.76
C ASP A 48 14.89 -18.15 -13.56
N GLU A 49 16.05 -17.70 -13.10
CA GLU A 49 16.20 -16.80 -11.96
C GLU A 49 15.33 -15.54 -12.07
N SER A 50 15.10 -15.03 -13.30
CA SER A 50 14.26 -13.86 -13.51
C SER A 50 12.80 -14.13 -13.18
N PHE A 51 12.27 -15.32 -13.51
CA PHE A 51 10.90 -15.70 -13.18
C PHE A 51 10.76 -16.01 -11.69
N VAL A 52 11.75 -16.69 -11.10
CA VAL A 52 11.78 -16.99 -9.66
C VAL A 52 11.83 -15.72 -8.83
N GLN A 53 12.70 -14.78 -9.18
CA GLN A 53 12.80 -13.50 -8.48
C GLN A 53 11.48 -12.73 -8.53
N ARG A 54 10.86 -12.64 -9.71
CA ARG A 54 9.55 -11.99 -9.90
C ARG A 54 8.45 -12.64 -9.07
N PHE A 55 8.44 -13.96 -9.04
CA PHE A 55 7.48 -14.75 -8.26
C PHE A 55 7.58 -14.42 -6.75
N TYR A 56 8.79 -14.33 -6.21
CA TYR A 56 8.99 -13.93 -4.81
C TYR A 56 8.76 -12.43 -4.55
N GLU A 57 9.03 -11.55 -5.50
CA GLU A 57 8.74 -10.11 -5.38
C GLU A 57 7.24 -9.84 -5.26
N GLU A 58 6.42 -10.54 -6.05
CA GLU A 58 4.96 -10.51 -5.97
C GLU A 58 4.48 -10.95 -4.57
N ALA A 59 4.97 -12.09 -4.09
CA ALA A 59 4.64 -12.61 -2.76
C ALA A 59 5.01 -11.63 -1.64
N ARG A 60 6.21 -11.04 -1.70
CA ARG A 60 6.70 -10.09 -0.68
C ARG A 60 5.90 -8.82 -0.65
N ALA A 61 5.42 -8.35 -1.80
CA ALA A 61 4.60 -7.16 -1.87
C ALA A 61 3.18 -7.43 -1.34
N ALA A 62 2.58 -8.55 -1.71
CA ALA A 62 1.29 -8.98 -1.18
C ALA A 62 1.33 -9.22 0.33
N ALA A 63 2.43 -9.79 0.86
CA ALA A 63 2.62 -10.02 2.30
C ALA A 63 2.68 -8.75 3.16
N LYS A 64 2.92 -7.57 2.57
CA LYS A 64 2.86 -6.27 3.29
C LYS A 64 1.44 -5.82 3.56
N LEU A 65 0.46 -6.41 2.88
CA LEU A 65 -0.93 -5.99 2.95
C LEU A 65 -1.71 -6.92 3.87
N SER A 66 -2.53 -6.32 4.73
CA SER A 66 -3.55 -7.05 5.49
C SER A 66 -4.84 -6.26 5.42
N HIS A 67 -5.82 -6.79 4.69
CA HIS A 67 -7.10 -6.11 4.47
C HIS A 67 -8.23 -7.11 4.21
N PRO A 68 -9.46 -6.87 4.70
CA PRO A 68 -10.61 -7.75 4.46
C PRO A 68 -11.04 -7.94 3.00
N ASN A 69 -10.42 -7.27 2.04
CA ASN A 69 -10.69 -7.45 0.61
C ASN A 69 -9.45 -7.84 -0.17
N ILE A 70 -8.36 -8.25 0.49
CA ILE A 70 -7.11 -8.69 -0.13
C ILE A 70 -6.77 -10.08 0.42
N VAL A 71 -6.39 -11.00 -0.45
CA VAL A 71 -5.92 -12.34 -0.07
C VAL A 71 -4.58 -12.21 0.64
N ASN A 72 -4.48 -12.76 1.85
CA ASN A 72 -3.23 -12.70 2.61
C ASN A 72 -2.23 -13.75 2.14
N THR A 73 -0.96 -13.35 1.96
CA THR A 73 0.16 -14.26 1.75
C THR A 73 0.72 -14.69 3.11
N TYR A 74 0.87 -16.00 3.33
CA TYR A 74 1.32 -16.58 4.59
C TYR A 74 2.78 -17.00 4.58
N ASP A 75 3.26 -17.58 3.50
CA ASP A 75 4.60 -18.17 3.44
C ASP A 75 5.11 -18.26 1.99
N VAL A 76 6.42 -18.42 1.84
CA VAL A 76 7.08 -18.66 0.56
C VAL A 76 8.18 -19.71 0.74
N GLY A 77 8.42 -20.53 -0.27
CA GLY A 77 9.48 -21.51 -0.15
C GLY A 77 9.83 -22.23 -1.44
N GLU A 78 10.78 -23.15 -1.30
CA GLU A 78 11.28 -24.00 -2.38
C GLU A 78 11.42 -25.43 -1.87
N VAL A 79 11.01 -26.40 -2.68
CA VAL A 79 11.20 -27.83 -2.43
C VAL A 79 11.59 -28.51 -3.73
N ASN A 80 12.75 -29.18 -3.76
CA ASN A 80 13.24 -29.93 -4.93
C ASN A 80 13.26 -29.08 -6.23
N GLY A 81 13.69 -27.82 -6.15
CA GLY A 81 13.67 -26.89 -7.28
C GLY A 81 12.28 -26.43 -7.72
N SER A 82 11.22 -26.73 -6.95
CA SER A 82 9.87 -26.19 -7.17
C SER A 82 9.61 -25.05 -6.20
N HIS A 83 9.39 -23.86 -6.74
CA HIS A 83 9.08 -22.65 -5.95
C HIS A 83 7.57 -22.55 -5.69
N TYR A 84 7.18 -22.16 -4.48
CA TYR A 84 5.79 -22.01 -4.09
C TYR A 84 5.53 -20.82 -3.15
N ILE A 85 4.30 -20.31 -3.19
CA ILE A 85 3.75 -19.29 -2.30
C ILE A 85 2.51 -19.89 -1.64
N VAL A 86 2.39 -19.71 -0.33
CA VAL A 86 1.23 -20.15 0.45
C VAL A 86 0.39 -18.94 0.80
N GLU A 87 -0.89 -19.00 0.47
CA GLU A 87 -1.85 -17.91 0.60
C GLU A 87 -3.11 -18.39 1.34
N GLU A 88 -3.92 -17.41 1.77
CA GLU A 88 -5.26 -17.65 2.28
C GLU A 88 -6.11 -18.41 1.25
N PHE A 89 -6.65 -19.55 1.66
CA PHE A 89 -7.66 -20.22 0.86
C PHE A 89 -8.99 -19.49 1.01
N VAL A 90 -9.43 -18.82 -0.04
CA VAL A 90 -10.73 -18.16 -0.10
C VAL A 90 -11.74 -19.11 -0.75
N PRO A 91 -12.75 -19.61 -0.01
CA PRO A 91 -13.82 -20.39 -0.62
C PRO A 91 -14.69 -19.47 -1.49
N GLY A 92 -14.97 -19.87 -2.73
CA GLY A 92 -15.75 -19.05 -3.66
C GLY A 92 -15.47 -19.36 -5.13
N GLU A 93 -15.99 -18.50 -6.01
CA GLU A 93 -15.69 -18.50 -7.44
C GLU A 93 -15.01 -17.19 -7.86
N THR A 94 -14.31 -17.19 -9.00
CA THR A 94 -13.75 -15.95 -9.56
C THR A 94 -14.88 -15.10 -10.15
N LEU A 95 -14.70 -13.77 -10.18
CA LEU A 95 -15.61 -12.87 -10.87
C LEU A 95 -15.69 -13.20 -12.36
N ALA A 96 -14.60 -13.70 -12.96
CA ALA A 96 -14.60 -14.23 -14.33
C ALA A 96 -15.60 -15.37 -14.51
N ALA A 97 -15.60 -16.37 -13.62
CA ALA A 97 -16.54 -17.48 -13.67
C ALA A 97 -17.98 -17.01 -13.46
N LEU A 98 -18.19 -16.07 -12.54
CA LEU A 98 -19.50 -15.50 -12.25
C LEU A 98 -20.08 -14.74 -13.46
N VAL A 99 -19.30 -13.84 -14.09
CA VAL A 99 -19.74 -13.10 -15.27
C VAL A 99 -19.97 -14.03 -16.47
N ALA A 100 -19.12 -15.04 -16.65
CA ALA A 100 -19.32 -16.04 -17.71
C ALA A 100 -20.61 -16.85 -17.51
N ARG A 101 -21.00 -17.12 -16.26
CA ARG A 101 -22.20 -17.87 -15.91
C ARG A 101 -23.49 -17.04 -16.01
N GLU A 102 -23.46 -15.81 -15.52
CA GLU A 102 -24.63 -14.91 -15.50
C GLU A 102 -24.79 -14.08 -16.78
N ASN A 103 -23.80 -14.11 -17.67
CA ASN A 103 -23.62 -13.24 -18.83
C ASN A 103 -23.43 -11.76 -18.44
N CYS A 104 -24.31 -11.16 -17.64
CA CYS A 104 -24.14 -9.83 -17.05
C CYS A 104 -24.70 -9.79 -15.62
N LEU A 105 -24.18 -8.90 -14.79
CA LEU A 105 -24.58 -8.72 -13.40
C LEU A 105 -25.55 -7.55 -13.24
N PRO A 106 -26.54 -7.64 -12.33
CA PRO A 106 -27.36 -6.51 -11.97
C PRO A 106 -26.51 -5.33 -11.47
N GLU A 107 -26.92 -4.11 -11.83
CA GLU A 107 -26.20 -2.88 -11.49
C GLU A 107 -25.87 -2.80 -9.99
N ALA A 108 -26.84 -3.08 -9.11
CA ALA A 108 -26.63 -3.06 -7.67
C ALA A 108 -25.53 -4.03 -7.20
N VAL A 109 -25.42 -5.21 -7.82
CA VAL A 109 -24.38 -6.21 -7.53
C VAL A 109 -23.02 -5.75 -8.05
N ALA A 110 -22.98 -5.25 -9.29
CA ALA A 110 -21.76 -4.72 -9.90
C ALA A 110 -21.17 -3.55 -9.10
N VAL A 111 -22.01 -2.59 -8.68
CA VAL A 111 -21.60 -1.45 -7.83
C VAL A 111 -21.10 -1.94 -6.48
N ARG A 112 -21.79 -2.91 -5.86
CA ARG A 112 -21.37 -3.47 -4.57
C ARG A 112 -20.00 -4.15 -4.66
N TYR A 113 -19.73 -4.94 -5.69
CA TYR A 113 -18.42 -5.55 -5.90
C TYR A 113 -17.36 -4.50 -6.23
N ALA A 114 -17.64 -3.53 -7.10
CA ALA A 114 -16.71 -2.45 -7.43
C ALA A 114 -16.30 -1.63 -6.20
N ARG A 115 -17.24 -1.35 -5.28
CA ARG A 115 -16.93 -0.70 -3.99
C ARG A 115 -15.96 -1.53 -3.15
N GLN A 116 -16.14 -2.84 -3.10
CA GLN A 116 -15.23 -3.72 -2.35
C GLN A 116 -13.84 -3.82 -3.00
N ILE A 117 -13.76 -3.82 -4.33
CA ILE A 117 -12.49 -3.70 -5.07
C ILE A 117 -11.82 -2.36 -4.76
N CYS A 118 -12.57 -1.25 -4.69
CA CYS A 118 -12.03 0.05 -4.29
C CYS A 118 -11.44 0.03 -2.87
N PHE A 119 -12.03 -0.71 -1.91
CA PHE A 119 -11.44 -0.86 -0.58
C PHE A 119 -10.09 -1.57 -0.63
N ALA A 120 -9.96 -2.63 -1.45
CA ALA A 120 -8.70 -3.31 -1.68
C ALA A 120 -7.65 -2.38 -2.31
N LEU A 121 -8.00 -1.67 -3.39
CA LEU A 121 -7.11 -0.72 -4.06
C LEU A 121 -6.69 0.43 -3.15
N ALA A 122 -7.61 0.99 -2.36
CA ALA A 122 -7.29 2.04 -1.39
C ALA A 122 -6.34 1.55 -0.28
N ALA A 123 -6.42 0.28 0.09
CA ALA A 123 -5.50 -0.31 1.05
C ALA A 123 -4.10 -0.52 0.44
N SER A 124 -4.02 -1.00 -0.81
CA SER A 124 -2.72 -1.19 -1.48
C SER A 124 -2.05 0.14 -1.83
N HIS A 125 -2.80 1.12 -2.35
CA HIS A 125 -2.27 2.44 -2.71
C HIS A 125 -1.72 3.21 -1.51
N ARG A 126 -2.34 3.08 -0.32
CA ARG A 126 -1.80 3.67 0.93
C ARG A 126 -0.51 3.03 1.41
N ALA A 127 -0.19 1.84 0.93
CA ALA A 127 1.07 1.14 1.17
C ALA A 127 2.05 1.32 0.00
N ASP A 128 1.82 2.32 -0.86
CA ASP A 128 2.59 2.62 -2.07
C ASP A 128 2.71 1.43 -3.04
N LEU A 129 1.67 0.58 -3.08
CA LEU A 129 1.61 -0.59 -3.94
C LEU A 129 0.46 -0.52 -4.94
N LEU A 130 0.80 -0.50 -6.23
CA LEU A 130 -0.14 -0.65 -7.33
C LEU A 130 -0.41 -2.12 -7.61
N HIS A 131 -1.65 -2.47 -7.99
CA HIS A 131 -2.01 -3.84 -8.33
C HIS A 131 -1.53 -4.24 -9.72
N ARG A 132 -1.66 -3.38 -10.73
CA ARG A 132 -1.17 -3.54 -12.11
C ARG A 132 -1.79 -4.67 -12.95
N ASP A 133 -2.77 -5.39 -12.42
CA ASP A 133 -3.40 -6.55 -13.09
C ASP A 133 -4.81 -6.81 -12.55
N ILE A 134 -5.59 -5.74 -12.38
CA ILE A 134 -7.00 -5.85 -11.98
C ILE A 134 -7.79 -6.41 -13.15
N LYS A 135 -8.39 -7.59 -12.95
CA LYS A 135 -9.23 -8.29 -13.91
C LYS A 135 -10.13 -9.31 -13.21
N PRO A 136 -11.20 -9.81 -13.84
CA PRO A 136 -12.17 -10.68 -13.17
C PRO A 136 -11.60 -12.01 -12.66
N SER A 137 -10.51 -12.54 -13.24
CA SER A 137 -9.87 -13.76 -12.75
C SER A 137 -9.11 -13.57 -11.44
N ASN A 138 -8.72 -12.32 -11.12
CA ASN A 138 -7.94 -11.96 -9.93
C ASN A 138 -8.84 -11.40 -8.81
N VAL A 139 -10.15 -11.57 -8.95
CA VAL A 139 -11.16 -11.14 -7.99
C VAL A 139 -12.00 -12.35 -7.63
N LEU A 140 -11.98 -12.75 -6.35
CA LEU A 140 -12.75 -13.87 -5.82
C LEU A 140 -13.98 -13.37 -5.09
N ILE A 141 -15.11 -14.05 -5.30
CA ILE A 141 -16.38 -13.78 -4.63
C ILE A 141 -16.68 -14.96 -3.71
N THR A 142 -16.75 -14.67 -2.40
CA THR A 142 -17.09 -15.67 -1.39
C THR A 142 -18.60 -15.97 -1.37
N PRO A 143 -19.03 -17.12 -0.81
CA PRO A 143 -20.45 -17.42 -0.60
C PRO A 143 -21.21 -16.36 0.22
N ASP A 144 -20.50 -15.62 1.07
CA ASP A 144 -21.04 -14.52 1.88
C ASP A 144 -20.99 -13.16 1.14
N ASP A 145 -20.81 -13.16 -0.18
CA ASP A 145 -20.84 -11.98 -1.06
C ASP A 145 -19.71 -10.96 -0.78
N VAL A 146 -18.62 -11.43 -0.14
CA VAL A 146 -17.40 -10.65 0.10
C VAL A 146 -16.41 -10.84 -1.03
N VAL A 147 -15.85 -9.73 -1.52
CA VAL A 147 -14.81 -9.69 -2.55
C VAL A 147 -13.41 -9.85 -1.94
N ARG A 148 -12.57 -10.67 -2.56
CA ARG A 148 -11.16 -10.88 -2.21
C ARG A 148 -10.28 -10.70 -3.47
N VAL A 149 -9.43 -9.69 -3.48
CA VAL A 149 -8.50 -9.40 -4.58
C VAL A 149 -7.18 -10.14 -4.36
N THR A 150 -6.64 -10.74 -5.42
CA THR A 150 -5.42 -11.56 -5.40
C THR A 150 -4.49 -11.23 -6.58
N ASP A 151 -3.28 -11.80 -6.61
CA ASP A 151 -2.34 -11.77 -7.74
C ASP A 151 -1.90 -10.35 -8.17
N PHE A 152 -1.12 -9.69 -7.32
CA PHE A 152 -0.52 -8.38 -7.65
C PHE A 152 0.45 -8.54 -8.83
N GLY A 153 0.19 -7.82 -9.93
CA GLY A 153 0.87 -7.95 -11.22
C GLY A 153 2.32 -7.42 -11.28
N ILE A 154 3.08 -7.54 -10.20
CA ILE A 154 4.44 -6.99 -10.07
C ILE A 154 5.40 -7.66 -11.04
N ALA A 155 5.21 -8.94 -11.32
CA ALA A 155 5.98 -9.70 -12.30
C ALA A 155 5.87 -9.20 -13.76
N ARG A 156 4.93 -8.30 -14.08
CA ARG A 156 4.67 -7.80 -15.44
C ARG A 156 5.43 -6.52 -15.79
N ALA A 157 5.76 -5.67 -14.81
CA ALA A 157 6.36 -4.35 -15.06
C ALA A 157 7.76 -4.40 -15.73
N MET A 158 8.41 -5.56 -15.74
CA MET A 158 9.74 -5.76 -16.35
C MET A 158 9.71 -6.61 -17.63
N GLN A 159 8.53 -7.05 -18.10
CA GLN A 159 8.39 -7.94 -19.27
C GLN A 159 8.49 -7.22 -20.62
N ALA A 160 8.56 -5.89 -20.64
CA ALA A 160 8.71 -5.13 -21.88
C ALA A 160 10.06 -5.37 -22.59
N SER A 161 11.00 -6.11 -21.99
CA SER A 161 12.38 -6.17 -22.48
C SER A 161 13.02 -7.57 -22.58
N ALA A 162 12.32 -8.69 -22.30
CA ALA A 162 12.97 -10.01 -22.35
C ALA A 162 12.03 -11.17 -22.75
N SER A 163 12.33 -11.73 -23.94
CA SER A 163 11.96 -13.05 -24.47
C SER A 163 10.60 -13.28 -25.15
N PRO A 164 10.55 -14.05 -26.28
CA PRO A 164 9.33 -14.40 -27.03
C PRO A 164 8.31 -15.24 -26.24
N SER A 165 8.76 -16.01 -25.25
CA SER A 165 7.92 -16.86 -24.39
C SER A 165 7.11 -16.07 -23.34
N GLY A 166 7.40 -14.78 -23.13
CA GLY A 166 6.60 -13.88 -22.31
C GLY A 166 5.33 -13.37 -22.99
N ALA A 167 5.26 -13.44 -24.32
CA ALA A 167 4.14 -12.91 -25.11
C ALA A 167 2.79 -13.57 -24.77
N GLU A 168 2.79 -14.87 -24.46
CA GLU A 168 1.58 -15.67 -24.17
C GLU A 168 0.93 -15.29 -22.83
N ALA A 169 1.74 -15.02 -21.80
CA ALA A 169 1.26 -14.57 -20.49
C ALA A 169 0.79 -13.10 -20.49
N ILE A 170 1.39 -12.27 -21.35
CA ILE A 170 0.96 -10.88 -21.59
C ILE A 170 -0.41 -10.88 -22.28
N MET A 171 -0.62 -11.77 -23.25
CA MET A 171 -1.80 -11.83 -24.11
C MET A 171 -3.13 -11.95 -23.36
N GLY A 172 -3.17 -12.67 -22.23
CA GLY A 172 -4.40 -12.89 -21.46
C GLY A 172 -4.89 -11.69 -20.64
N SER A 173 -4.08 -10.64 -20.46
CA SER A 173 -4.43 -9.47 -19.61
C SER A 173 -4.48 -8.16 -20.36
N VAL A 174 -4.01 -8.13 -21.62
CA VAL A 174 -4.16 -6.99 -22.54
C VAL A 174 -5.57 -6.38 -22.52
N PRO A 175 -6.68 -7.16 -22.46
CA PRO A 175 -8.03 -6.58 -22.47
C PRO A 175 -8.40 -5.72 -21.24
N TYR A 176 -7.56 -5.67 -20.21
CA TYR A 176 -7.78 -4.88 -18.99
C TYR A 176 -6.65 -3.89 -18.71
N CYS A 177 -5.62 -3.86 -19.54
CA CYS A 177 -4.49 -2.95 -19.37
C CYS A 177 -4.93 -1.50 -19.57
N SER A 178 -4.36 -0.61 -18.77
CA SER A 178 -4.51 0.83 -18.97
C SER A 178 -3.70 1.32 -20.18
N PRO A 179 -4.10 2.45 -20.82
CA PRO A 179 -3.35 3.06 -21.92
C PRO A 179 -1.88 3.28 -21.58
N GLU A 180 -1.59 3.84 -20.40
CA GLU A 180 -0.23 4.11 -19.94
C GLU A 180 0.59 2.82 -19.74
N GLN A 181 -0.05 1.72 -19.30
CA GLN A 181 0.62 0.43 -19.17
C GLN A 181 0.99 -0.16 -20.54
N LEU A 182 0.18 0.07 -21.57
CA LEU A 182 0.43 -0.38 -22.94
C LEU A 182 1.45 0.50 -23.67
N SER A 183 1.49 1.79 -23.36
CA SER A 183 2.45 2.75 -23.89
C SER A 183 3.81 2.72 -23.17
N GLY A 184 3.94 1.96 -22.07
CA GLY A 184 5.16 1.91 -21.26
C GLY A 184 5.40 3.18 -20.43
N GLU A 185 4.36 3.99 -20.22
CA GLU A 185 4.39 5.18 -19.39
C GLU A 185 4.35 4.84 -17.90
N ARG A 186 4.63 5.84 -17.05
CA ARG A 186 4.64 5.64 -15.60
C ARG A 186 3.23 5.38 -15.09
N MET A 187 3.02 4.19 -14.53
CA MET A 187 1.76 3.80 -13.91
C MET A 187 1.52 4.52 -12.58
N SER A 188 0.23 4.73 -12.25
CA SER A 188 -0.23 5.35 -11.01
C SER A 188 -1.49 4.65 -10.48
N ALA A 189 -2.08 5.17 -9.39
CA ALA A 189 -3.37 4.69 -8.89
C ALA A 189 -4.48 4.76 -9.96
N ALA A 190 -4.42 5.76 -10.84
CA ALA A 190 -5.35 5.92 -11.96
C ALA A 190 -5.27 4.79 -12.99
N SER A 191 -4.15 4.06 -13.04
CA SER A 191 -3.97 2.88 -13.90
C SER A 191 -4.79 1.69 -13.42
N ASP A 192 -4.77 1.41 -12.11
CA ASP A 192 -5.61 0.36 -11.51
C ASP A 192 -7.10 0.71 -11.61
N LEU A 193 -7.44 2.01 -11.51
CA LEU A 193 -8.81 2.49 -11.63
C LEU A 193 -9.35 2.38 -13.06
N TYR A 194 -8.50 2.54 -14.08
CA TYR A 194 -8.89 2.24 -15.46
C TYR A 194 -9.27 0.77 -15.63
N SER A 195 -8.43 -0.15 -15.13
CA SER A 195 -8.71 -1.58 -15.17
C SER A 195 -10.00 -1.92 -14.41
N LEU A 196 -10.28 -1.26 -13.27
CA LEU A 196 -11.57 -1.36 -12.59
C LEU A 196 -12.73 -0.88 -13.48
N GLY A 197 -12.55 0.19 -14.25
CA GLY A 197 -13.53 0.66 -15.23
C GLY A 197 -13.85 -0.38 -16.30
N VAL A 198 -12.83 -1.09 -16.80
CA VAL A 198 -13.00 -2.20 -17.74
C VAL A 198 -13.79 -3.34 -17.10
N VAL A 199 -13.41 -3.74 -15.87
CA VAL A 199 -14.12 -4.78 -15.10
C VAL A 199 -15.57 -4.39 -14.87
N LEU A 200 -15.85 -3.15 -14.50
CA LEU A 200 -17.19 -2.64 -14.25
C LEU A 200 -18.04 -2.63 -15.52
N PHE A 201 -17.46 -2.23 -16.67
CA PHE A 201 -18.10 -2.31 -17.97
C PHE A 201 -18.47 -3.76 -18.33
N GLU A 202 -17.55 -4.70 -18.14
CA GLU A 202 -17.79 -6.12 -18.43
C GLU A 202 -18.82 -6.74 -17.48
N MET A 203 -18.80 -6.38 -16.19
CA MET A 203 -19.81 -6.85 -15.23
C MET A 203 -21.22 -6.46 -15.67
N VAL A 204 -21.46 -5.21 -16.09
CA VAL A 204 -22.83 -4.76 -16.42
C VAL A 204 -23.25 -5.11 -17.84
N THR A 205 -22.32 -5.18 -18.79
CA THR A 205 -22.67 -5.45 -20.21
C THR A 205 -22.48 -6.90 -20.65
N GLY A 206 -21.73 -7.68 -19.88
CA GLY A 206 -21.27 -9.03 -20.26
C GLY A 206 -20.22 -9.07 -21.35
N LYS A 207 -19.77 -7.91 -21.83
CA LYS A 207 -18.80 -7.77 -22.91
C LYS A 207 -17.71 -6.81 -22.50
N ARG A 208 -16.52 -7.01 -23.05
CA ARG A 208 -15.42 -6.06 -22.84
C ARG A 208 -15.66 -4.78 -23.63
N PRO A 209 -15.15 -3.63 -23.15
CA PRO A 209 -15.29 -2.35 -23.86
C PRO A 209 -14.62 -2.37 -25.23
N TYR A 210 -13.54 -3.13 -25.37
CA TYR A 210 -12.78 -3.25 -26.61
C TYR A 210 -12.51 -4.71 -26.96
N THR A 211 -12.73 -5.07 -28.22
CA THR A 211 -12.48 -6.40 -28.78
C THR A 211 -11.87 -6.28 -30.16
N ALA A 212 -10.90 -7.11 -30.48
CA ALA A 212 -10.28 -7.21 -31.80
C ALA A 212 -9.80 -8.65 -32.06
N GLU A 213 -9.50 -8.97 -33.31
CA GLU A 213 -8.98 -10.30 -33.69
C GLU A 213 -7.58 -10.58 -33.12
N THR A 214 -6.80 -9.51 -32.89
CA THR A 214 -5.43 -9.62 -32.39
C THR A 214 -5.28 -8.88 -31.06
N ALA A 215 -4.39 -9.38 -30.20
CA ALA A 215 -4.07 -8.73 -28.93
C ALA A 215 -3.53 -7.31 -29.12
N LEU A 216 -2.72 -7.08 -30.18
CA LEU A 216 -2.27 -5.75 -30.55
C LEU A 216 -3.44 -4.82 -30.92
N GLY A 217 -4.44 -5.32 -31.63
CA GLY A 217 -5.65 -4.57 -31.94
C GLY A 217 -6.42 -4.14 -30.68
N VAL A 218 -6.56 -5.05 -29.70
CA VAL A 218 -7.17 -4.72 -28.40
C VAL A 218 -6.34 -3.68 -27.65
N ALA A 219 -5.01 -3.83 -27.62
CA ALA A 219 -4.12 -2.86 -26.99
C ALA A 219 -4.24 -1.46 -27.62
N MET A 220 -4.24 -1.38 -28.95
CA MET A 220 -4.40 -0.11 -29.66
C MET A 220 -5.76 0.52 -29.38
N ALA A 221 -6.83 -0.26 -29.28
CA ALA A 221 -8.15 0.25 -28.91
C ALA A 221 -8.18 0.86 -27.49
N HIS A 222 -7.49 0.24 -26.53
CA HIS A 222 -7.33 0.85 -25.20
C HIS A 222 -6.62 2.20 -25.28
N VAL A 223 -5.60 2.35 -26.14
CA VAL A 223 -4.83 3.60 -26.27
C VAL A 223 -5.60 4.70 -27.00
N SER A 224 -6.29 4.39 -28.11
CA SER A 224 -6.77 5.43 -29.03
C SER A 224 -8.27 5.41 -29.36
N ALA A 225 -8.97 4.29 -29.17
CA ALA A 225 -10.40 4.22 -29.52
C ALA A 225 -11.26 5.01 -28.53
N ASP A 226 -12.40 5.55 -28.98
CA ASP A 226 -13.29 6.31 -28.11
C ASP A 226 -13.75 5.54 -26.87
N VAL A 227 -14.15 6.27 -25.82
CA VAL A 227 -14.69 5.66 -24.60
C VAL A 227 -16.09 5.11 -24.89
N PRO A 228 -16.31 3.78 -24.81
CA PRO A 228 -17.60 3.19 -25.16
C PRO A 228 -18.66 3.59 -24.14
N ASN A 229 -19.89 3.77 -24.62
CA ASN A 229 -21.06 3.98 -23.79
C ASN A 229 -21.70 2.62 -23.43
N PRO A 230 -21.73 2.23 -22.13
CA PRO A 230 -22.37 0.98 -21.69
C PRO A 230 -23.82 0.82 -22.17
N SER A 231 -24.60 1.92 -22.18
CA SER A 231 -26.01 1.90 -22.59
C SER A 231 -26.20 1.61 -24.07
N ALA A 232 -25.19 1.86 -24.92
CA ALA A 232 -25.25 1.56 -26.35
C ALA A 232 -25.22 0.05 -26.65
N GLN A 233 -24.92 -0.80 -25.66
CA GLN A 233 -24.93 -2.27 -25.78
C GLN A 233 -26.32 -2.89 -25.51
N GLY A 234 -27.37 -2.08 -25.40
CA GLY A 234 -28.74 -2.55 -25.15
C GLY A 234 -29.01 -2.95 -23.70
N VAL A 235 -28.15 -2.52 -22.77
CA VAL A 235 -28.32 -2.76 -21.32
C VAL A 235 -28.78 -1.49 -20.64
N ALA A 236 -29.81 -1.61 -19.78
CA ALA A 236 -30.25 -0.53 -18.92
C ALA A 236 -29.23 -0.33 -17.79
N VAL A 237 -28.45 0.75 -17.89
CA VAL A 237 -27.48 1.20 -16.88
C VAL A 237 -27.86 2.61 -16.46
N SER A 238 -27.87 2.89 -15.16
CA SER A 238 -28.20 4.22 -14.66
C SER A 238 -27.25 5.29 -15.23
N PRO A 239 -27.73 6.54 -15.41
CA PRO A 239 -26.87 7.65 -15.82
C PRO A 239 -25.64 7.80 -14.93
N ASP A 240 -25.81 7.67 -13.61
CA ASP A 240 -24.72 7.79 -12.63
C ASP A 240 -23.64 6.73 -12.86
N LEU A 241 -24.03 5.45 -12.98
CA LEU A 241 -23.07 4.37 -13.18
C LEU A 241 -22.39 4.47 -14.56
N ARG A 242 -23.14 4.84 -15.59
CA ARG A 242 -22.61 5.08 -16.93
C ARG A 242 -21.51 6.14 -16.90
N ASP A 243 -21.77 7.27 -16.25
CA ASP A 243 -20.84 8.40 -16.18
C ASP A 243 -19.59 8.03 -15.35
N ILE A 244 -19.74 7.21 -14.30
CA ILE A 244 -18.60 6.66 -13.54
C ILE A 244 -17.74 5.74 -14.41
N ILE A 245 -18.34 4.81 -15.15
CA ILE A 245 -17.62 3.90 -16.05
C ILE A 245 -16.87 4.71 -17.11
N GLN A 246 -17.52 5.69 -17.72
CA GLN A 246 -16.89 6.55 -18.74
C GLN A 246 -15.74 7.38 -18.15
N LYS A 247 -15.87 7.90 -16.93
CA LYS A 247 -14.79 8.61 -16.25
C LYS A 247 -13.60 7.71 -15.91
N LEU A 248 -13.85 6.47 -15.47
CA LEU A 248 -12.76 5.49 -15.21
C LEU A 248 -12.04 5.10 -16.51
N LEU A 249 -12.74 5.04 -17.64
CA LEU A 249 -12.22 4.63 -18.94
C LEU A 249 -11.61 5.79 -19.77
N GLN A 250 -11.48 7.00 -19.21
CA GLN A 250 -10.80 8.10 -19.89
C GLN A 250 -9.36 7.73 -20.26
N LYS A 251 -8.88 8.24 -21.40
CA LYS A 251 -7.55 7.86 -21.90
C LYS A 251 -6.43 8.50 -21.09
N ALA A 252 -6.52 9.80 -20.83
CA ALA A 252 -5.57 10.49 -19.99
C ALA A 252 -5.81 10.12 -18.50
N PRO A 253 -4.77 9.73 -17.74
CA PRO A 253 -4.91 9.42 -16.33
C PRO A 253 -5.43 10.58 -15.48
N ALA A 254 -5.14 11.83 -15.88
CA ALA A 254 -5.58 13.05 -15.18
C ALA A 254 -7.10 13.27 -15.23
N ASP A 255 -7.77 12.75 -16.27
CA ASP A 255 -9.22 12.89 -16.46
C ASP A 255 -10.03 11.84 -15.67
N ARG A 256 -9.34 10.86 -15.08
CA ARG A 256 -9.92 9.80 -14.26
C ARG A 256 -10.06 10.24 -12.80
N TYR A 257 -10.65 9.37 -11.99
CA TYR A 257 -10.55 9.46 -10.53
C TYR A 257 -9.08 9.31 -10.11
N GLN A 258 -8.59 10.21 -9.25
CA GLN A 258 -7.18 10.24 -8.84
C GLN A 258 -6.89 9.29 -7.67
N SER A 259 -7.93 8.80 -6.98
CA SER A 259 -7.80 7.82 -5.90
C SER A 259 -8.99 6.88 -5.84
N ALA A 260 -8.77 5.67 -5.30
CA ALA A 260 -9.84 4.71 -5.04
C ALA A 260 -10.89 5.27 -4.06
N GLY A 261 -10.53 6.22 -3.20
CA GLY A 261 -11.48 6.92 -2.32
C GLY A 261 -12.45 7.85 -3.08
N GLU A 262 -11.97 8.52 -4.13
CA GLU A 262 -12.80 9.36 -5.00
C GLU A 262 -13.79 8.49 -5.81
N ALA A 263 -13.28 7.40 -6.41
CA ALA A 263 -14.11 6.44 -7.13
C ALA A 263 -15.16 5.77 -6.22
N LEU A 264 -14.78 5.39 -4.99
CA LEU A 264 -15.70 4.86 -3.98
C LEU A 264 -16.81 5.86 -3.63
N SER A 265 -16.46 7.14 -3.49
CA SER A 265 -17.42 8.20 -3.19
C SER A 265 -18.41 8.40 -4.33
N ALA A 266 -17.97 8.25 -5.58
CA ALA A 266 -18.85 8.26 -6.74
C ALA A 266 -19.78 7.05 -6.77
N LEU A 267 -19.26 5.83 -6.59
CA LEU A 267 -20.04 4.59 -6.56
C LEU A 267 -21.08 4.57 -5.43
N ARG A 268 -20.83 5.25 -4.30
CA ARG A 268 -21.81 5.40 -3.21
C ARG A 268 -23.01 6.26 -3.60
N ARG A 269 -22.88 7.20 -4.55
CA ARG A 269 -23.99 8.05 -4.99
C ARG A 269 -25.03 7.24 -5.79
N CYS A 270 -24.59 6.24 -6.57
CA CYS A 270 -25.49 5.31 -7.26
C CYS A 270 -26.46 4.59 -6.31
N CYS A 271 -26.05 4.30 -5.07
CA CYS A 271 -26.90 3.60 -4.11
C CYS A 271 -28.04 4.47 -3.54
N LYS A 272 -27.90 5.80 -3.52
CA LYS A 272 -28.94 6.69 -2.95
C LYS A 272 -30.24 6.68 -3.75
N HIS A 273 -30.15 6.54 -5.07
CA HIS A 273 -31.32 6.42 -5.94
C HIS A 273 -32.01 5.05 -5.87
N VAL A 274 -31.28 3.99 -5.50
CA VAL A 274 -31.83 2.62 -5.40
C VAL A 274 -32.53 2.39 -4.05
N GLU A 275 -32.07 3.04 -2.99
CA GLU A 275 -32.70 2.94 -1.66
C GLU A 275 -34.01 3.75 -1.58
N GLU A 276 -34.13 4.89 -2.27
CA GLU A 276 -35.40 5.66 -2.34
C GLU A 276 -36.50 4.94 -3.13
N GLU A 277 -36.18 4.15 -4.16
CA GLU A 277 -37.19 3.35 -4.88
C GLU A 277 -37.55 2.03 -4.16
N ALA A 278 -36.72 1.56 -3.23
CA ALA A 278 -36.97 0.34 -2.46
C ALA A 278 -37.79 0.56 -1.17
N ASP A 279 -37.87 1.80 -0.68
CA ASP A 279 -38.46 2.12 0.63
C ASP A 279 -39.98 2.41 0.61
N GLU A 280 -40.62 2.47 -0.57
CA GLU A 280 -42.09 2.54 -0.68
C GLU A 280 -42.79 1.16 -0.61
N GLY A 281 -42.05 0.06 -0.45
CA GLY A 281 -42.57 -1.30 -0.60
C GLY A 281 -42.64 -2.19 0.66
N ALA A 282 -42.09 -1.78 1.81
CA ALA A 282 -41.99 -2.71 2.96
C ALA A 282 -42.04 -2.02 4.33
N ALA A 283 -43.18 -1.42 4.65
CA ALA A 283 -43.54 -1.16 6.04
C ALA A 283 -43.99 -2.46 6.72
N GLY A 284 -43.20 -2.96 7.69
CA GLY A 284 -43.72 -3.91 8.69
C GLY A 284 -42.69 -4.80 9.38
N GLY A 285 -42.34 -4.45 10.61
CA GLY A 285 -42.16 -5.43 11.69
C GLY A 285 -40.74 -5.67 12.22
N ASP A 286 -40.44 -5.01 13.34
CA ASP A 286 -39.82 -5.53 14.57
C ASP A 286 -38.67 -6.58 14.50
N THR A 287 -37.53 -6.15 15.06
CA THR A 287 -36.45 -6.99 15.62
C THR A 287 -36.96 -7.82 16.83
N PRO A 288 -36.30 -8.90 17.34
CA PRO A 288 -34.83 -9.06 17.45
C PRO A 288 -34.19 -10.47 17.37
N THR A 289 -32.87 -10.47 17.16
CA THR A 289 -31.82 -11.39 17.69
C THR A 289 -32.13 -12.89 17.87
N ALA A 290 -31.55 -13.76 17.05
CA ALA A 290 -31.39 -15.18 17.40
C ALA A 290 -30.12 -15.83 16.83
N VAL A 291 -29.36 -16.39 17.76
CA VAL A 291 -28.15 -17.22 17.64
C VAL A 291 -28.43 -18.50 16.83
N TRP A 292 -27.62 -18.78 15.81
CA TRP A 292 -27.69 -20.06 15.09
C TRP A 292 -26.83 -21.14 15.75
N ARG A 293 -27.50 -22.12 16.37
CA ARG A 293 -26.94 -23.41 16.79
C ARG A 293 -26.82 -24.36 15.60
N ARG A 294 -25.70 -25.09 15.57
CA ARG A 294 -25.43 -26.24 14.69
C ARG A 294 -26.41 -27.39 14.97
N ARG A 295 -26.92 -28.01 13.90
CA ARG A 295 -27.68 -29.28 13.95
C ARG A 295 -26.74 -30.42 13.57
N ALA A 296 -26.42 -31.26 14.55
CA ALA A 296 -25.78 -32.56 14.37
C ALA A 296 -26.83 -33.61 14.01
N LEU A 297 -26.52 -34.48 13.05
CA LEU A 297 -27.30 -35.67 12.71
C LEU A 297 -27.11 -36.74 13.79
N LYS A 298 -28.23 -37.32 14.21
CA LYS A 298 -28.36 -38.28 15.32
C LYS A 298 -28.42 -39.69 14.73
N THR A 299 -27.43 -40.52 15.01
CA THR A 299 -27.48 -41.98 14.81
C THR A 299 -28.16 -42.60 16.03
N ALA A 300 -29.15 -43.46 15.81
CA ALA A 300 -29.95 -44.09 16.86
C ALA A 300 -29.17 -45.20 17.58
N ALA A 301 -29.41 -45.26 18.89
CA ALA A 301 -28.85 -46.16 19.87
C ALA A 301 -29.58 -47.52 19.92
N GLY A 302 -28.88 -48.51 20.46
CA GLY A 302 -29.42 -49.79 20.91
C GLY A 302 -28.45 -50.44 21.90
N ASP A 303 -28.68 -50.13 23.19
CA ASP A 303 -28.14 -50.71 24.44
C ASP A 303 -28.27 -52.27 24.49
N LEU A 304 -27.48 -53.12 25.19
CA LEU A 304 -26.94 -53.15 26.57
C LEU A 304 -25.81 -54.23 26.73
N PRO A 305 -25.11 -54.33 27.89
CA PRO A 305 -23.85 -55.09 28.18
C PRO A 305 -24.06 -56.30 29.16
N PRO A 306 -23.05 -56.82 29.94
CA PRO A 306 -21.77 -57.49 29.62
C PRO A 306 -21.53 -58.87 30.32
N ALA A 307 -20.44 -59.56 29.90
CA ALA A 307 -19.50 -60.47 30.62
C ALA A 307 -19.95 -61.59 31.59
N ALA A 308 -19.50 -62.84 31.34
CA ALA A 308 -18.63 -63.70 32.21
C ALA A 308 -18.71 -65.22 31.86
N ALA A 309 -17.58 -65.94 32.01
CA ALA A 309 -17.42 -67.43 31.96
C ALA A 309 -17.54 -68.05 33.39
N PRO A 310 -17.49 -69.40 33.69
CA PRO A 310 -16.92 -70.56 32.95
C PRO A 310 -17.69 -71.95 33.03
N ALA A 311 -17.00 -73.02 32.57
CA ALA A 311 -17.26 -74.48 32.27
C ALA A 311 -18.06 -75.39 33.30
N PRO A 312 -18.30 -76.74 33.15
CA PRO A 312 -17.63 -77.81 32.32
C PRO A 312 -18.45 -79.09 31.84
N VAL A 313 -17.70 -80.09 31.29
CA VAL A 313 -17.84 -81.60 31.19
C VAL A 313 -18.57 -82.39 30.05
N TRP A 314 -17.75 -83.19 29.30
CA TRP A 314 -17.86 -84.56 28.68
C TRP A 314 -18.94 -85.01 27.65
N GLN A 315 -18.53 -85.54 26.47
CA GLN A 315 -18.32 -87.00 26.19
C GLN A 315 -17.68 -87.29 24.79
N MET A 316 -17.11 -88.50 24.64
CA MET A 316 -16.06 -88.95 23.69
C MET A 316 -16.51 -89.46 22.30
N GLY A 317 -15.55 -89.50 21.36
CA GLY A 317 -15.51 -90.41 20.20
C GLY A 317 -14.13 -90.44 19.49
N ARG A 318 -13.50 -91.62 19.47
CA ARG A 318 -12.15 -92.04 18.97
C ARG A 318 -11.99 -91.90 17.43
N ALA A 319 -10.85 -91.97 16.70
CA ALA A 319 -9.42 -92.32 16.90
C ALA A 319 -8.57 -91.95 15.64
N VAL A 320 -7.24 -92.12 15.77
CA VAL A 320 -6.18 -92.38 14.75
C VAL A 320 -5.26 -91.20 14.39
N GLY A 321 -3.96 -91.34 14.72
CA GLY A 321 -2.88 -90.60 14.05
C GLY A 321 -1.65 -90.20 14.87
N MET A 322 -1.05 -91.10 15.67
CA MET A 322 0.27 -90.85 16.31
C MET A 322 1.38 -90.73 15.24
N ALA A 323 1.62 -89.51 14.76
CA ALA A 323 2.86 -89.08 14.10
C ALA A 323 2.98 -87.53 14.06
N ALA A 324 1.85 -86.81 14.10
CA ALA A 324 1.82 -85.35 14.06
C ALA A 324 2.03 -84.65 15.43
N ALA A 325 1.79 -85.34 16.55
CA ALA A 325 1.78 -84.71 17.88
C ALA A 325 3.17 -84.32 18.42
N VAL A 326 4.23 -85.05 18.03
CA VAL A 326 5.60 -84.76 18.50
C VAL A 326 6.18 -83.53 17.78
N LEU A 327 5.86 -83.33 16.51
CA LEU A 327 6.30 -82.15 15.75
C LEU A 327 5.60 -80.87 16.22
N VAL A 328 4.29 -80.96 16.52
CA VAL A 328 3.51 -79.84 17.05
C VAL A 328 3.95 -79.49 18.48
N ALA A 329 4.30 -80.47 19.31
CA ALA A 329 4.79 -80.20 20.67
C ALA A 329 6.18 -79.54 20.68
N ILE A 330 7.08 -79.90 19.76
CA ILE A 330 8.40 -79.27 19.64
C ILE A 330 8.29 -77.84 19.08
N VAL A 331 7.42 -77.62 18.09
CA VAL A 331 7.17 -76.27 17.56
C VAL A 331 6.42 -75.40 18.57
N ALA A 332 5.46 -75.95 19.31
CA ALA A 332 4.76 -75.22 20.39
C ALA A 332 5.71 -74.91 21.56
N PHE A 333 6.58 -75.83 21.94
CA PHE A 333 7.58 -75.59 22.97
C PHE A 333 8.65 -74.59 22.51
N ALA A 334 9.08 -74.64 21.25
CA ALA A 334 9.99 -73.64 20.68
C ALA A 334 9.35 -72.25 20.57
N LEU A 335 8.06 -72.16 20.24
CA LEU A 335 7.31 -70.91 20.20
C LEU A 335 7.04 -70.35 21.61
N VAL A 336 6.75 -71.20 22.59
CA VAL A 336 6.59 -70.79 24.00
C VAL A 336 7.94 -70.40 24.62
N PHE A 337 9.04 -71.11 24.28
CA PHE A 337 10.39 -70.79 24.76
C PHE A 337 10.95 -69.53 24.07
N ALA A 338 10.64 -69.30 22.79
CA ALA A 338 10.94 -68.04 22.11
C ALA A 338 10.11 -66.87 22.66
N ALA A 339 8.84 -67.09 23.00
CA ALA A 339 7.98 -66.10 23.65
C ALA A 339 8.43 -65.79 25.10
N GLN A 340 8.92 -66.78 25.86
CA GLN A 340 9.46 -66.59 27.20
C GLN A 340 10.84 -65.90 27.21
N LYS A 341 11.62 -66.00 26.13
CA LYS A 341 12.91 -65.28 26.00
C LYS A 341 12.78 -63.84 25.50
N ALA A 342 11.60 -63.44 25.02
CA ALA A 342 11.32 -62.08 24.55
C ALA A 342 10.88 -61.11 25.67
N VAL A 343 10.63 -61.60 26.89
CA VAL A 343 10.19 -60.76 28.03
C VAL A 343 11.29 -60.67 29.10
N SER A 344 12.37 -59.95 28.80
CA SER A 344 13.25 -59.33 29.82
C SER A 344 14.42 -58.53 29.22
N ARG A 345 14.15 -57.58 28.32
CA ARG A 345 15.10 -56.49 28.03
C ARG A 345 14.35 -55.17 28.18
N GLY A 346 14.59 -54.48 29.28
CA GLY A 346 14.13 -53.10 29.45
C GLY A 346 14.74 -52.22 28.36
N LEU A 347 13.95 -51.34 27.79
CA LEU A 347 14.37 -50.36 26.80
C LEU A 347 15.02 -49.19 27.54
N THR A 348 16.11 -48.63 26.99
CA THR A 348 16.77 -47.46 27.59
C THR A 348 16.26 -46.22 26.87
N LEU A 349 15.74 -45.24 27.62
CA LEU A 349 15.27 -43.99 27.06
C LEU A 349 16.46 -43.15 26.54
N PRO A 350 16.54 -42.81 25.25
CA PRO A 350 17.61 -41.95 24.75
C PRO A 350 17.50 -40.52 25.29
N ASP A 351 18.61 -39.78 25.31
CA ASP A 351 18.56 -38.33 25.56
C ASP A 351 17.98 -37.61 24.34
N LEU A 352 16.95 -36.81 24.61
CA LEU A 352 16.16 -36.09 23.62
C LEU A 352 16.28 -34.58 23.79
N THR A 353 17.05 -34.11 24.78
CA THR A 353 17.24 -32.68 25.07
C THR A 353 17.83 -31.97 23.85
N GLY A 354 17.27 -30.81 23.50
CA GLY A 354 17.69 -30.01 22.34
C GLY A 354 17.24 -30.53 20.97
N LYS A 355 16.59 -31.69 20.90
CA LYS A 355 15.98 -32.19 19.64
C LYS A 355 14.65 -31.52 19.37
N SER A 356 14.29 -31.43 18.09
CA SER A 356 12.93 -31.04 17.70
C SER A 356 11.90 -32.07 18.16
N GLN A 357 10.64 -31.67 18.34
CA GLN A 357 9.55 -32.60 18.67
C GLN A 357 9.52 -33.81 17.70
N VAL A 358 9.76 -33.58 16.42
CA VAL A 358 9.72 -34.61 15.37
C VAL A 358 10.88 -35.59 15.53
N GLU A 359 12.09 -35.10 15.74
CA GLU A 359 13.27 -35.94 15.98
C GLU A 359 13.15 -36.73 17.29
N ALA A 360 12.59 -36.12 18.33
CA ALA A 360 12.40 -36.77 19.61
C ALA A 360 11.39 -37.92 19.54
N ILE A 361 10.25 -37.72 18.87
CA ILE A 361 9.24 -38.76 18.66
C ILE A 361 9.79 -39.87 17.75
N ALA A 362 10.51 -39.52 16.68
CA ALA A 362 11.15 -40.51 15.81
C ALA A 362 12.19 -41.36 16.56
N ALA A 363 13.00 -40.74 17.42
CA ALA A 363 13.95 -41.44 18.27
C ALA A 363 13.26 -42.39 19.27
N LEU A 364 12.12 -42.00 19.83
CA LEU A 364 11.32 -42.87 20.72
C LEU A 364 10.70 -44.06 19.99
N HIS A 365 10.12 -43.83 18.80
CA HIS A 365 9.58 -44.90 17.95
C HIS A 365 10.67 -45.90 17.54
N SER A 366 11.89 -45.43 17.24
CA SER A 366 13.02 -46.31 16.89
C SER A 366 13.44 -47.27 18.01
N VAL A 367 13.12 -46.92 19.26
CA VAL A 367 13.39 -47.73 20.46
C VAL A 367 12.14 -48.54 20.90
N GLY A 368 11.02 -48.41 20.19
CA GLY A 368 9.77 -49.14 20.49
C GLY A 368 8.91 -48.49 21.58
N ILE A 369 9.02 -47.17 21.75
CA ILE A 369 8.21 -46.38 22.68
C ILE A 369 7.22 -45.54 21.87
N ASP A 370 5.97 -45.99 21.81
CA ASP A 370 4.93 -45.35 20.99
C ASP A 370 3.96 -44.47 21.82
N SER A 371 4.01 -44.59 23.16
CA SER A 371 3.15 -43.83 24.07
C SER A 371 3.84 -42.55 24.55
N VAL A 372 3.66 -41.45 23.82
CA VAL A 372 4.29 -40.15 24.13
C VAL A 372 3.23 -39.09 24.43
N SER A 373 3.41 -38.36 25.53
CA SER A 373 2.59 -37.20 25.90
C SER A 373 3.43 -35.94 25.92
N LEU A 374 2.86 -34.83 25.46
CA LEU A 374 3.57 -33.55 25.33
C LEU A 374 3.08 -32.59 26.41
N LYS A 375 4.00 -31.97 27.13
CA LYS A 375 3.73 -30.86 28.05
C LYS A 375 4.61 -29.68 27.67
N GLN A 376 4.06 -28.47 27.74
CA GLN A 376 4.86 -27.26 27.55
C GLN A 376 5.38 -26.74 28.89
N ARG A 377 6.62 -26.24 28.88
CA ARG A 377 7.25 -25.52 30.00
C ARG A 377 8.03 -24.33 29.43
N THR A 378 8.14 -23.26 30.19
CA THR A 378 8.98 -22.12 29.85
C THR A 378 10.41 -22.38 30.28
N ASP A 379 11.35 -22.37 29.33
CA ASP A 379 12.78 -22.44 29.60
C ASP A 379 13.51 -21.42 28.71
N ALA A 380 14.35 -20.57 29.30
CA ALA A 380 15.06 -19.51 28.59
C ALA A 380 16.37 -19.99 27.94
N ALA A 381 16.91 -21.14 28.36
CA ALA A 381 18.12 -21.75 27.83
C ALA A 381 17.85 -22.64 26.61
N VAL A 382 16.62 -23.15 26.48
CA VAL A 382 16.19 -24.01 25.37
C VAL A 382 15.25 -23.24 24.44
N SER A 383 15.58 -23.17 23.15
CA SER A 383 14.76 -22.49 22.14
C SER A 383 13.35 -23.07 22.04
N ALA A 384 12.37 -22.20 21.75
CA ALA A 384 10.97 -22.60 21.60
C ALA A 384 10.80 -23.74 20.59
N GLY A 385 10.04 -24.78 20.97
CA GLY A 385 9.77 -25.95 20.13
C GLY A 385 10.79 -27.09 20.23
N LEU A 386 11.89 -26.92 20.98
CA LEU A 386 12.83 -27.99 21.30
C LEU A 386 12.44 -28.70 22.60
N VAL A 387 12.86 -29.96 22.73
CA VAL A 387 12.68 -30.74 23.96
C VAL A 387 13.63 -30.22 25.03
N ASP A 388 13.04 -29.74 26.12
CA ASP A 388 13.68 -29.25 27.34
C ASP A 388 13.92 -30.39 28.35
N GLY A 389 13.19 -31.50 28.23
CA GLY A 389 13.48 -32.73 28.96
C GLY A 389 12.40 -33.79 28.80
N SER A 390 12.56 -34.92 29.50
CA SER A 390 11.59 -36.03 29.49
C SER A 390 11.32 -36.60 30.88
N SER A 391 10.16 -37.23 31.04
CA SER A 391 9.82 -38.05 32.21
C SER A 391 9.31 -39.42 31.73
N PRO A 392 9.96 -40.55 32.08
CA PRO A 392 11.19 -40.67 32.89
C PRO A 392 12.41 -39.92 32.30
N ALA A 393 13.40 -39.62 33.14
CA ALA A 393 14.60 -38.89 32.72
C ALA A 393 15.43 -39.68 31.68
N PRO A 394 16.28 -39.01 30.88
CA PRO A 394 17.16 -39.69 29.94
C PRO A 394 17.94 -40.84 30.59
N ASN A 395 18.15 -41.92 29.83
CA ASN A 395 18.80 -43.17 30.23
C ASN A 395 18.02 -44.03 31.25
N ALA A 396 16.79 -43.67 31.61
CA ALA A 396 15.94 -44.54 32.43
C ALA A 396 15.53 -45.83 31.69
N LYS A 397 15.36 -46.92 32.44
CA LYS A 397 14.81 -48.18 31.90
C LYS A 397 13.30 -48.12 31.85
N VAL A 398 12.73 -48.26 30.65
CA VAL A 398 11.28 -48.25 30.38
C VAL A 398 10.84 -49.59 29.79
N ARG A 399 9.58 -49.98 30.02
CA ARG A 399 8.96 -51.17 29.44
C ARG A 399 8.24 -50.81 28.14
N PRO A 400 8.10 -51.76 27.20
CA PRO A 400 7.24 -51.58 26.04
C PRO A 400 5.80 -51.22 26.47
N GLY A 401 5.29 -50.07 26.01
CA GLY A 401 3.98 -49.54 26.37
C GLY A 401 3.94 -48.53 27.53
N ASP A 402 5.08 -48.27 28.21
CA ASP A 402 5.15 -47.19 29.21
C ASP A 402 5.00 -45.80 28.54
N ALA A 403 4.29 -44.90 29.20
CA ALA A 403 4.09 -43.54 28.71
C ALA A 403 5.31 -42.64 29.04
N VAL A 404 5.85 -41.95 28.04
CA VAL A 404 6.90 -40.94 28.19
C VAL A 404 6.29 -39.55 28.03
N VAL A 405 6.56 -38.66 28.98
CA VAL A 405 6.21 -37.23 28.88
C VAL A 405 7.41 -36.47 28.32
N LEU A 406 7.24 -35.77 27.21
CA LEU A 406 8.22 -34.80 26.70
C LEU A 406 7.82 -33.40 27.12
N TYR A 407 8.77 -32.66 27.68
CA TYR A 407 8.64 -31.24 27.99
C TYR A 407 9.21 -30.43 26.82
N LEU A 408 8.37 -29.65 26.16
CA LEU A 408 8.77 -28.73 25.09
C LEU A 408 8.96 -27.33 25.66
N SER A 409 10.08 -26.69 25.32
CA SER A 409 10.31 -25.29 25.68
C SER A 409 9.37 -24.38 24.90
N ALA A 410 8.78 -23.41 25.58
CA ALA A 410 8.05 -22.28 24.97
C ALA A 410 8.97 -21.09 24.62
N GLY A 411 10.28 -21.18 24.89
CA GLY A 411 11.24 -20.08 24.75
C GLY A 411 11.15 -19.03 25.87
N PRO A 412 11.85 -17.87 25.73
CA PRO A 412 11.81 -16.80 26.72
C PRO A 412 10.39 -16.24 26.89
N GLU A 413 10.01 -15.91 28.12
CA GLU A 413 8.69 -15.37 28.44
C GLU A 413 8.45 -14.07 27.66
N ARG A 414 7.44 -14.06 26.79
CA ARG A 414 7.06 -12.89 26.01
C ARG A 414 5.85 -12.21 26.60
N VAL A 415 5.94 -10.90 26.77
CA VAL A 415 4.90 -10.06 27.36
C VAL A 415 4.47 -9.02 26.32
N ARG A 416 3.18 -8.69 26.30
CA ARG A 416 2.66 -7.62 25.44
C ARG A 416 2.95 -6.27 26.08
N VAL A 417 3.49 -5.33 25.31
CA VAL A 417 3.74 -3.95 25.73
C VAL A 417 2.39 -3.24 25.95
N PRO A 418 2.07 -2.82 27.19
CA PRO A 418 0.89 -2.00 27.47
C PRO A 418 0.91 -0.68 26.69
N ASP A 419 -0.27 -0.19 26.32
CA ASP A 419 -0.37 1.14 25.73
C ASP A 419 -0.23 2.22 26.80
N VAL A 420 0.82 3.02 26.67
CA VAL A 420 1.19 4.09 27.61
C VAL A 420 1.26 5.47 26.94
N VAL A 421 0.87 5.58 25.66
CA VAL A 421 0.80 6.87 24.97
C VAL A 421 -0.24 7.76 25.65
N GLY A 422 0.09 9.04 25.85
CA GLY A 422 -0.78 10.01 26.52
C GLY A 422 -0.85 9.88 28.04
N LYS A 423 -0.17 8.90 28.65
CA LYS A 423 0.02 8.83 30.11
C LYS A 423 1.22 9.69 30.54
N ASP A 424 1.28 10.02 31.82
CA ASP A 424 2.46 10.66 32.39
C ASP A 424 3.66 9.69 32.35
N VAL A 425 4.87 10.23 32.12
CA VAL A 425 6.08 9.42 31.97
C VAL A 425 6.31 8.52 33.19
N ARG A 426 6.00 9.00 34.40
CA ARG A 426 6.21 8.26 35.64
C ARG A 426 5.26 7.04 35.73
N SER A 427 3.97 7.23 35.46
CA SER A 427 2.99 6.14 35.42
C SER A 427 3.26 5.18 34.28
N ALA A 428 3.68 5.68 33.11
CA ALA A 428 4.06 4.85 31.97
C ALA A 428 5.25 3.95 32.33
N THR A 429 6.29 4.51 32.95
CA THR A 429 7.44 3.74 33.45
C THR A 429 7.01 2.67 34.45
N ALA A 430 6.18 3.02 35.44
CA ALA A 430 5.70 2.06 36.43
C ALA A 430 4.90 0.91 35.79
N MET A 431 4.03 1.22 34.82
CA MET A 431 3.22 0.23 34.11
C MET A 431 4.06 -0.73 33.28
N LEU A 432 5.07 -0.22 32.56
CA LEU A 432 6.00 -1.04 31.77
C LEU A 432 6.92 -1.89 32.65
N SER A 433 7.41 -1.36 33.77
CA SER A 433 8.22 -2.13 34.71
C SER A 433 7.42 -3.19 35.46
N ALA A 434 6.14 -2.95 35.76
CA ALA A 434 5.27 -3.95 36.39
C ALA A 434 5.06 -5.20 35.53
N VAL A 435 5.06 -5.06 34.20
CA VAL A 435 4.99 -6.19 33.26
C VAL A 435 6.37 -6.76 32.89
N GLY A 436 7.45 -6.25 33.51
CA GLY A 436 8.80 -6.79 33.40
C GLY A 436 9.67 -6.17 32.30
N PHE A 437 9.33 -4.99 31.78
CA PHE A 437 10.20 -4.26 30.84
C PHE A 437 11.14 -3.28 31.56
N LEU A 438 12.34 -3.12 30.98
CA LEU A 438 13.25 -2.04 31.35
C LEU A 438 12.85 -0.77 30.60
N VAL A 439 12.85 0.38 31.25
CA VAL A 439 12.40 1.63 30.64
C VAL A 439 13.54 2.63 30.56
N ARG A 440 13.73 3.22 29.38
CA ARG A 440 14.66 4.31 29.14
C ARG A 440 13.89 5.54 28.68
N VAL A 441 14.18 6.70 29.26
CA VAL A 441 13.63 7.97 28.75
C VAL A 441 14.57 8.50 27.67
N SER A 442 14.04 8.70 26.47
CA SER A 442 14.73 9.27 25.31
C SER A 442 14.49 10.78 25.22
N ALA A 443 15.14 11.43 24.24
CA ALA A 443 14.91 12.85 23.97
C ALA A 443 13.41 13.13 23.73
N PRO A 444 12.88 14.23 24.29
CA PRO A 444 11.49 14.60 24.11
C PRO A 444 11.22 15.07 22.68
N VAL A 445 9.96 14.96 22.23
CA VAL A 445 9.54 15.21 20.83
C VAL A 445 8.34 16.14 20.80
N HIS A 446 8.18 16.93 19.72
CA HIS A 446 6.99 17.74 19.53
C HIS A 446 5.79 16.88 19.12
N SER A 447 4.61 17.22 19.64
CA SER A 447 3.36 16.56 19.30
C SER A 447 2.20 17.55 19.40
N ALA A 448 1.44 17.68 18.32
CA ALA A 448 0.23 18.51 18.29
C ALA A 448 -0.96 17.86 19.04
N THR A 449 -0.93 16.54 19.23
CA THR A 449 -2.04 15.75 19.79
C THR A 449 -1.84 15.37 21.24
N VAL A 450 -0.60 15.32 21.72
CA VAL A 450 -0.26 14.88 23.07
C VAL A 450 0.18 16.07 23.91
N LYS A 451 -0.48 16.26 25.06
CA LYS A 451 -0.16 17.33 26.02
C LYS A 451 1.30 17.27 26.45
N GLN A 452 1.93 18.44 26.62
CA GLN A 452 3.29 18.56 27.12
C GLN A 452 3.48 17.77 28.42
N GLY A 453 4.59 17.03 28.52
CA GLY A 453 4.92 16.20 29.68
C GLY A 453 4.30 14.80 29.70
N MET A 454 3.38 14.48 28.78
CA MET A 454 2.87 13.12 28.57
C MET A 454 3.72 12.35 27.57
N VAL A 455 3.66 11.03 27.58
CA VAL A 455 4.37 10.17 26.61
C VAL A 455 3.80 10.38 25.21
N ALA A 456 4.61 10.92 24.30
CA ALA A 456 4.25 11.13 22.90
C ALA A 456 4.63 9.94 22.02
N GLN A 457 5.75 9.27 22.32
CA GLN A 457 6.27 8.18 21.51
C GLN A 457 6.84 7.07 22.40
N VAL A 458 6.63 5.83 21.96
CA VAL A 458 7.12 4.60 22.60
C VAL A 458 7.84 3.79 21.53
N ASN A 459 9.04 3.31 21.82
CA ASN A 459 9.82 2.45 20.92
C ASN A 459 10.39 1.25 21.69
N PRO A 460 10.02 0.00 21.33
CA PRO A 460 9.05 -0.40 20.29
C PRO A 460 7.61 0.07 20.58
N PRO A 461 6.73 0.18 19.57
CA PRO A 461 5.39 0.74 19.76
C PRO A 461 4.50 -0.13 20.66
N GLY A 462 3.50 0.51 21.30
CA GLY A 462 2.51 -0.16 22.15
C GLY A 462 1.83 -1.33 21.42
N ASN A 463 1.49 -2.39 22.17
CA ASN A 463 0.96 -3.67 21.69
C ASN A 463 1.94 -4.62 21.00
N ALA A 464 3.22 -4.27 20.85
CA ALA A 464 4.26 -5.23 20.47
C ALA A 464 4.38 -6.35 21.52
N THR A 465 4.74 -7.55 21.10
CA THR A 465 5.05 -8.66 22.01
C THR A 465 6.56 -8.82 22.08
N LEU A 466 7.14 -8.51 23.25
CA LEU A 466 8.59 -8.47 23.47
C LEU A 466 8.98 -9.45 24.57
N GLU A 467 10.25 -9.85 24.60
CA GLU A 467 10.79 -10.68 25.66
C GLU A 467 10.84 -9.88 26.97
N LYS A 468 10.45 -10.52 28.07
CA LYS A 468 10.52 -9.93 29.41
C LYS A 468 11.97 -9.53 29.70
N GLY A 469 12.18 -8.30 30.16
CA GLY A 469 13.49 -7.68 30.33
C GLY A 469 13.95 -6.81 29.15
N SER A 470 13.21 -6.77 28.04
CA SER A 470 13.50 -5.86 26.91
C SER A 470 13.45 -4.38 27.33
N VAL A 471 14.26 -3.55 26.68
CA VAL A 471 14.30 -2.09 26.93
C VAL A 471 13.29 -1.37 26.04
N ILE A 472 12.40 -0.59 26.64
CA ILE A 472 11.44 0.28 25.97
C ILE A 472 11.85 1.73 26.17
N ALA A 473 11.99 2.45 25.06
CA ALA A 473 12.28 3.87 25.05
C ALA A 473 10.99 4.71 25.05
N LEU A 474 10.89 5.67 25.97
CA LEU A 474 9.80 6.64 26.06
C LEU A 474 10.29 8.04 25.72
N SER A 475 9.57 8.75 24.85
CA SER A 475 9.80 10.17 24.59
C SER A 475 8.60 10.99 25.05
N ALA A 476 8.84 12.00 25.88
CA ALA A 476 7.82 12.92 26.36
C ALA A 476 7.46 13.96 25.28
N SER A 477 6.22 14.44 25.30
CA SER A 477 5.75 15.53 24.46
C SER A 477 6.31 16.87 24.93
N LEU A 478 6.82 17.66 23.98
CA LEU A 478 7.11 19.08 24.13
C LEU A 478 5.89 19.97 23.85
N GLY A 479 4.76 19.37 23.47
CA GLY A 479 3.60 20.11 22.92
C GLY A 479 3.77 20.39 21.42
N PRO A 480 2.83 21.16 20.82
CA PRO A 480 2.91 21.54 19.40
C PRO A 480 4.19 22.34 19.14
N LEU A 481 4.71 22.25 17.92
CA LEU A 481 5.82 23.09 17.49
C LEU A 481 5.26 24.50 17.23
N THR A 482 5.82 25.52 17.87
CA THR A 482 5.36 26.91 17.72
C THR A 482 6.52 27.85 17.40
N VAL A 483 6.25 28.91 16.66
CA VAL A 483 7.17 30.01 16.32
C VAL A 483 6.72 31.28 17.00
N HIS A 484 7.67 32.06 17.56
CA HIS A 484 7.37 33.37 18.13
C HIS A 484 7.22 34.42 17.03
N VAL A 485 6.12 35.17 17.06
CA VAL A 485 5.90 36.28 16.14
C VAL A 485 6.72 37.48 16.62
N PRO A 486 7.68 37.99 15.84
CA PRO A 486 8.43 39.19 16.20
C PRO A 486 7.52 40.42 16.14
N ASN A 487 7.86 41.46 16.91
CA ASN A 487 7.21 42.76 16.75
C ASN A 487 7.85 43.50 15.57
N VAL A 488 7.09 43.68 14.50
CA VAL A 488 7.44 44.43 13.29
C VAL A 488 6.75 45.79 13.22
N VAL A 489 5.97 46.19 14.23
CA VAL A 489 5.39 47.53 14.31
C VAL A 489 6.51 48.58 14.30
N SER A 490 6.30 49.68 13.55
CA SER A 490 7.28 50.73 13.28
C SER A 490 8.49 50.32 12.42
N MET A 491 8.55 49.09 11.89
CA MET A 491 9.53 48.70 10.87
C MET A 491 9.08 49.14 9.48
N THR A 492 10.00 49.14 8.51
CA THR A 492 9.64 49.31 7.09
C THR A 492 9.01 48.02 6.55
N ASP A 493 8.21 48.08 5.46
CA ASP A 493 7.68 46.88 4.76
C ASP A 493 8.79 45.85 4.50
N ALA A 494 9.92 46.32 3.95
CA ALA A 494 11.04 45.47 3.58
C ALA A 494 11.69 44.78 4.80
N ASP A 495 11.90 45.53 5.89
CA ASP A 495 12.48 45.00 7.12
C ASP A 495 11.53 44.03 7.83
N ALA A 496 10.24 44.37 7.88
CA ALA A 496 9.18 43.53 8.45
C ALA A 496 9.07 42.19 7.69
N ARG A 497 9.06 42.24 6.36
CA ARG A 497 9.04 41.05 5.49
C ARG A 497 10.25 40.17 5.73
N SER A 498 11.42 40.77 5.84
CA SER A 498 12.68 40.06 6.11
C SER A 498 12.72 39.46 7.51
N ALA A 499 12.16 40.14 8.52
CA ALA A 499 12.09 39.65 9.88
C ALA A 499 11.15 38.44 10.03
N LEU A 500 9.99 38.49 9.37
CA LEU A 500 9.01 37.40 9.38
C LEU A 500 9.47 36.19 8.55
N SER A 501 10.03 36.42 7.36
CA SER A 501 10.48 35.33 6.48
C SER A 501 11.63 34.51 7.08
N ARG A 502 12.56 35.15 7.82
CA ARG A 502 13.64 34.46 8.54
C ARG A 502 13.12 33.44 9.56
N LEU A 503 11.90 33.61 10.06
CA LEU A 503 11.24 32.72 11.00
C LEU A 503 10.26 31.75 10.31
N GLY A 504 10.22 31.75 8.97
CA GLY A 504 9.30 30.93 8.20
C GLY A 504 7.85 31.40 8.26
N LEU A 505 7.58 32.66 8.65
CA LEU A 505 6.25 33.26 8.67
C LEU A 505 5.97 33.99 7.35
N ARG A 506 4.71 33.94 6.90
CA ARG A 506 4.26 34.66 5.69
C ARG A 506 3.74 36.04 6.07
N MET A 507 3.95 37.05 5.22
CA MET A 507 3.45 38.40 5.45
C MET A 507 2.43 38.80 4.37
N ILE A 508 1.26 39.28 4.79
CA ILE A 508 0.29 39.98 3.94
C ILE A 508 0.26 41.44 4.37
N ALA A 509 0.36 42.36 3.41
CA ALA A 509 0.44 43.79 3.66
C ALA A 509 -0.83 44.50 3.17
N ASN A 510 -1.44 45.31 4.04
CA ASN A 510 -2.54 46.20 3.71
C ASN A 510 -2.09 47.65 3.87
N VAL A 511 -2.24 48.48 2.83
CA VAL A 511 -1.84 49.89 2.92
C VAL A 511 -3.04 50.73 3.36
N MET A 512 -2.83 51.65 4.30
CA MET A 512 -3.84 52.58 4.82
C MET A 512 -3.32 54.02 4.88
N PRO A 513 -4.18 55.03 4.65
CA PRO A 513 -3.79 56.43 4.81
C PRO A 513 -3.42 56.72 6.27
N SER A 514 -2.31 57.42 6.48
CA SER A 514 -1.93 57.90 7.81
C SER A 514 -1.23 59.24 7.70
N VAL A 515 -1.69 60.20 8.51
CA VAL A 515 -1.11 61.55 8.55
C VAL A 515 0.07 61.66 9.51
N ASP A 516 0.18 60.73 10.47
CA ASP A 516 1.15 60.79 11.57
C ASP A 516 2.34 59.84 11.35
N ILE A 517 2.19 58.81 10.51
CA ILE A 517 3.18 57.76 10.32
C ILE A 517 3.76 57.84 8.90
N PRO A 518 5.10 57.89 8.73
CA PRO A 518 5.72 57.95 7.41
C PRO A 518 5.29 56.80 6.48
N PRO A 519 5.21 57.03 5.15
CA PRO A 519 4.85 55.98 4.21
C PRO A 519 5.83 54.79 4.27
N HIS A 520 5.34 53.60 3.93
CA HIS A 520 6.07 52.32 3.97
C HIS A 520 6.46 51.83 5.37
N THR A 521 5.84 52.38 6.42
CA THR A 521 6.06 51.96 7.82
C THR A 521 4.89 51.14 8.33
N VAL A 522 5.18 50.04 9.03
CA VAL A 522 4.16 49.21 9.68
C VAL A 522 3.49 49.96 10.83
N VAL A 523 2.17 50.09 10.73
CA VAL A 523 1.28 50.71 11.71
C VAL A 523 0.81 49.69 12.73
N ASP A 524 0.37 48.53 12.27
CA ASP A 524 -0.17 47.46 13.12
C ASP A 524 0.15 46.08 12.53
N GLN A 525 0.04 45.04 13.36
CA GLN A 525 0.20 43.66 12.96
C GLN A 525 -0.77 42.72 13.69
N ASP A 526 -1.19 41.67 12.99
CA ASP A 526 -1.97 40.58 13.54
C ASP A 526 -1.42 39.23 13.02
N PRO A 527 -1.00 38.29 13.89
CA PRO A 527 -0.99 38.35 15.36
C PRO A 527 -0.01 39.36 15.97
N ALA A 528 -0.33 39.83 17.18
CA ALA A 528 0.49 40.79 17.93
C ALA A 528 1.90 40.27 18.23
N GLY A 529 2.87 41.19 18.30
CA GLY A 529 4.27 40.88 18.57
C GLY A 529 4.45 40.19 19.92
N GLY A 530 5.24 39.12 19.94
CA GLY A 530 5.46 38.26 21.10
C GLY A 530 4.47 37.10 21.23
N SER A 531 3.45 37.00 20.36
CA SER A 531 2.56 35.84 20.32
C SER A 531 3.27 34.59 19.78
N THR A 532 2.64 33.44 19.93
CA THR A 532 3.11 32.15 19.39
C THR A 532 2.13 31.63 18.36
N VAL A 533 2.63 31.26 17.19
CA VAL A 533 1.84 30.74 16.07
C VAL A 533 2.44 29.44 15.55
N ASP A 534 1.69 28.73 14.72
CA ASP A 534 2.22 27.55 14.03
C ASP A 534 3.27 27.94 12.98
N PRO A 535 4.26 27.07 12.70
CA PRO A 535 5.20 27.29 11.60
C PRO A 535 4.48 27.52 10.27
N GLY A 536 4.90 28.52 9.50
CA GLY A 536 4.27 28.84 8.22
C GLY A 536 3.02 29.71 8.30
N ALA A 537 2.59 30.11 9.51
CA ALA A 537 1.45 31.00 9.70
C ALA A 537 1.65 32.36 9.01
N THR A 538 0.52 32.98 8.67
CA THR A 538 0.47 34.29 8.02
C THR A 538 0.28 35.38 9.07
N VAL A 539 1.11 36.42 9.00
CA VAL A 539 0.99 37.66 9.75
C VAL A 539 0.49 38.74 8.79
N THR A 540 -0.67 39.31 9.11
CA THR A 540 -1.22 40.46 8.40
C THR A 540 -0.64 41.73 9.00
N VAL A 541 -0.23 42.66 8.16
CA VAL A 541 0.47 43.87 8.56
C VAL A 541 -0.17 45.07 7.87
N ASP A 542 -0.51 46.08 8.66
CA ASP A 542 -1.05 47.34 8.16
C ASP A 542 0.12 48.32 7.95
N ILE A 543 0.22 48.91 6.77
CA ILE A 543 1.32 49.76 6.33
C ILE A 543 0.80 51.17 6.05
N SER A 544 1.49 52.18 6.56
CA SER A 544 1.17 53.57 6.25
C SER A 544 1.44 53.89 4.78
N GLY A 545 0.44 54.46 4.11
CA GLY A 545 0.54 55.04 2.78
C GLY A 545 0.90 56.54 2.78
N GLY A 546 1.06 57.15 3.96
CA GLY A 546 1.23 58.60 4.13
C GLY A 546 -0.09 59.39 4.01
N PRO A 547 -0.04 60.74 4.12
CA PRO A 547 -1.23 61.60 4.16
C PRO A 547 -1.96 61.70 2.81
N ASN A 548 -1.30 61.35 1.71
CA ASN A 548 -1.83 61.41 0.35
C ASN A 548 -1.91 60.00 -0.27
N ALA A 549 -2.43 59.01 0.45
CA ALA A 549 -2.72 57.71 -0.17
C ALA A 549 -3.86 57.88 -1.18
N VAL A 550 -3.69 57.30 -2.37
CA VAL A 550 -4.64 57.35 -3.49
C VAL A 550 -5.13 55.94 -3.80
N ALA A 551 -6.39 55.81 -4.21
CA ALA A 551 -6.94 54.53 -4.63
C ALA A 551 -6.34 54.12 -5.98
N VAL A 552 -5.85 52.89 -6.06
CA VAL A 552 -5.28 52.30 -7.29
C VAL A 552 -6.42 52.03 -8.28
N PRO A 553 -6.44 52.68 -9.45
CA PRO A 553 -7.42 52.42 -10.50
C PRO A 553 -7.35 50.96 -10.99
N ASP A 554 -8.48 50.45 -11.47
CA ASP A 554 -8.49 49.20 -12.24
C ASP A 554 -8.00 49.49 -13.66
N VAL A 555 -6.85 48.92 -14.01
CA VAL A 555 -6.23 49.01 -15.35
C VAL A 555 -6.20 47.66 -16.05
N VAL A 556 -6.77 46.60 -15.46
CA VAL A 556 -6.90 45.30 -16.10
C VAL A 556 -7.87 45.41 -17.28
N GLY A 557 -7.49 44.87 -18.44
CA GLY A 557 -8.26 44.98 -19.68
C GLY A 557 -8.01 46.27 -20.47
N MET A 558 -7.20 47.20 -19.96
CA MET A 558 -6.80 48.41 -20.69
C MET A 558 -5.55 48.19 -21.55
N SER A 559 -5.32 49.06 -22.54
CA SER A 559 -4.03 49.18 -23.22
C SER A 559 -2.98 49.80 -22.28
N LEU A 560 -1.69 49.59 -22.57
CA LEU A 560 -0.62 50.19 -21.75
C LEU A 560 -0.70 51.72 -21.70
N ASP A 561 -1.06 52.36 -22.82
CA ASP A 561 -1.13 53.83 -22.92
C ASP A 561 -2.34 54.40 -22.16
N ASP A 562 -3.49 53.70 -22.21
CA ASP A 562 -4.68 54.07 -21.44
C ASP A 562 -4.46 53.85 -19.95
N ALA A 563 -3.86 52.73 -19.57
CA ALA A 563 -3.51 52.42 -18.19
C ALA A 563 -2.51 53.43 -17.61
N ARG A 564 -1.50 53.83 -18.39
CA ARG A 564 -0.57 54.89 -18.01
C ARG A 564 -1.28 56.20 -17.74
N SER A 565 -2.19 56.59 -18.63
CA SER A 565 -2.98 57.83 -18.47
C SER A 565 -3.88 57.77 -17.23
N SER A 566 -4.51 56.62 -16.97
CA SER A 566 -5.37 56.37 -15.81
C SER A 566 -4.57 56.44 -14.49
N LEU A 567 -3.39 55.82 -14.45
CA LEU A 567 -2.51 55.84 -13.29
C LEU A 567 -1.94 57.25 -13.03
N GLU A 568 -1.48 57.96 -14.06
CA GLU A 568 -0.96 59.33 -13.94
C GLU A 568 -2.05 60.30 -13.44
N GLN A 569 -3.30 60.15 -13.88
CA GLN A 569 -4.45 60.94 -13.37
C GLN A 569 -4.75 60.66 -11.90
N ALA A 570 -4.58 59.42 -11.45
CA ALA A 570 -4.69 59.05 -10.05
C ALA A 570 -3.46 59.46 -9.22
N GLY A 571 -2.43 60.05 -9.84
CA GLY A 571 -1.18 60.45 -9.18
C GLY A 571 -0.25 59.27 -8.90
N LEU A 572 -0.37 58.16 -9.63
CA LEU A 572 0.47 56.97 -9.59
C LEU A 572 1.33 56.89 -10.86
N VAL A 573 2.37 56.06 -10.85
CA VAL A 573 3.23 55.84 -12.03
C VAL A 573 3.17 54.37 -12.46
N VAL A 574 3.36 54.11 -13.75
CA VAL A 574 3.56 52.73 -14.23
C VAL A 574 4.91 52.23 -13.73
N GLY A 575 4.89 51.10 -13.03
CA GLY A 575 6.06 50.41 -12.54
C GLY A 575 6.67 49.46 -13.57
N ARG A 576 6.97 48.24 -13.12
CA ARG A 576 7.49 47.18 -13.96
C ARG A 576 6.39 46.68 -14.91
N VAL A 577 6.72 46.64 -16.20
CA VAL A 577 5.88 46.04 -17.23
C VAL A 577 6.43 44.65 -17.57
N ALA A 578 5.71 43.61 -17.15
CA ALA A 578 6.00 42.22 -17.50
C ALA A 578 5.12 41.77 -18.67
N HIS A 579 5.47 40.64 -19.31
CA HIS A 579 4.74 40.11 -20.46
C HIS A 579 4.36 38.66 -20.19
N ALA A 580 3.12 38.28 -20.51
CA ALA A 580 2.60 36.92 -20.41
C ALA A 580 1.98 36.51 -21.75
N VAL A 581 2.30 35.29 -22.20
CA VAL A 581 1.68 34.72 -23.40
C VAL A 581 0.28 34.25 -23.03
N VAL A 582 -0.74 34.87 -23.62
CA VAL A 582 -2.14 34.57 -23.35
C VAL A 582 -2.85 34.32 -24.67
N THR A 583 -3.56 33.20 -24.79
CA THR A 583 -4.23 32.77 -26.03
C THR A 583 -5.59 33.44 -26.24
N ASP A 584 -6.20 33.92 -25.16
CA ASP A 584 -7.61 34.32 -25.13
C ASP A 584 -7.79 35.83 -24.87
N THR A 585 -6.73 36.62 -24.98
CA THR A 585 -6.74 38.07 -24.72
C THR A 585 -5.98 38.80 -25.83
N SER A 586 -6.53 39.93 -26.27
CA SER A 586 -5.90 40.75 -27.31
C SER A 586 -4.49 41.18 -26.88
N ALA A 587 -3.51 40.93 -27.75
CA ALA A 587 -2.13 41.33 -27.51
C ALA A 587 -2.04 42.84 -27.26
N GLY A 588 -1.25 43.24 -26.27
CA GLY A 588 -1.11 44.62 -25.82
C GLY A 588 -2.09 45.05 -24.72
N THR A 589 -2.92 44.13 -24.22
CA THR A 589 -3.85 44.38 -23.11
C THR A 589 -3.26 43.95 -21.78
N ILE A 590 -3.50 44.69 -20.70
CA ILE A 590 -3.06 44.33 -19.35
C ILE A 590 -3.92 43.18 -18.81
N VAL A 591 -3.26 42.11 -18.35
CA VAL A 591 -3.89 40.89 -17.80
C VAL A 591 -3.86 40.84 -16.28
N SER A 592 -2.92 41.55 -15.65
CA SER A 592 -2.89 41.70 -14.20
C SER A 592 -2.13 42.96 -13.78
N GLN A 593 -2.42 43.43 -12.58
CA GLN A 593 -1.79 44.58 -11.96
C GLN A 593 -1.40 44.26 -10.50
N THR A 594 -0.39 44.96 -9.98
CA THR A 594 -0.01 44.91 -8.56
C THR A 594 0.51 46.30 -8.15
N PRO A 595 -0.07 46.96 -7.14
CA PRO A 595 -1.17 46.53 -6.27
C PRO A 595 -2.54 46.34 -6.97
N SER A 596 -3.45 45.60 -6.33
CA SER A 596 -4.77 45.28 -6.90
C SER A 596 -5.67 46.51 -7.04
N ALA A 597 -6.64 46.46 -7.95
CA ALA A 597 -7.63 47.53 -8.11
C ALA A 597 -8.32 47.88 -6.78
N ALA A 598 -8.64 49.16 -6.61
CA ALA A 598 -9.24 49.77 -5.41
C ALA A 598 -8.42 49.67 -4.11
N SER A 599 -7.22 49.06 -4.13
CA SER A 599 -6.29 49.14 -3.00
C SER A 599 -5.78 50.58 -2.82
N GLN A 600 -5.29 50.91 -1.63
CA GLN A 600 -4.66 52.22 -1.39
C GLN A 600 -3.16 52.12 -1.66
N ALA A 601 -2.60 53.15 -2.28
CA ALA A 601 -1.15 53.25 -2.50
C ALA A 601 -0.67 54.68 -2.29
N PRO A 602 0.58 54.91 -1.85
CA PRO A 602 1.10 56.27 -1.71
C PRO A 602 1.05 57.01 -3.05
N GLN A 603 0.73 58.31 -3.03
CA GLN A 603 0.87 59.16 -4.22
C GLN A 603 2.31 59.11 -4.74
N GLY A 604 2.45 58.94 -6.06
CA GLY A 604 3.72 58.78 -6.76
C GLY A 604 4.28 57.35 -6.75
N SER A 605 3.60 56.39 -6.11
CA SER A 605 4.03 55.00 -6.11
C SER A 605 3.77 54.30 -7.45
N ALA A 606 4.54 53.24 -7.69
CA ALA A 606 4.52 52.48 -8.92
C ALA A 606 3.50 51.33 -8.88
N VAL A 607 2.77 51.14 -9.98
CA VAL A 607 1.88 49.99 -10.20
C VAL A 607 2.47 49.11 -11.30
N ASP A 608 2.86 47.90 -10.92
CA ASP A 608 3.39 46.89 -11.84
C ASP A 608 2.25 46.25 -12.64
N VAL A 609 2.46 46.03 -13.93
CA VAL A 609 1.44 45.51 -14.85
C VAL A 609 2.00 44.37 -15.71
N VAL A 610 1.15 43.42 -16.07
CA VAL A 610 1.49 42.31 -16.97
C VAL A 610 0.70 42.46 -18.27
N LEU A 611 1.38 42.50 -19.41
CA LEU A 611 0.80 42.63 -20.75
C LEU A 611 0.63 41.27 -21.42
N ALA A 612 -0.50 41.05 -22.07
CA ALA A 612 -0.72 39.94 -22.99
C ALA A 612 0.15 40.11 -24.24
N VAL A 613 0.90 39.07 -24.59
CA VAL A 613 1.58 38.94 -25.89
C VAL A 613 0.99 37.77 -26.67
N ALA A 614 0.73 38.00 -27.96
CA ALA A 614 0.27 36.95 -28.86
C ALA A 614 1.37 35.89 -29.07
N PRO A 615 1.01 34.60 -29.20
CA PRO A 615 1.95 33.59 -29.67
C PRO A 615 2.40 33.94 -31.10
N ALA A 616 3.71 33.96 -31.34
CA ALA A 616 4.28 34.42 -32.61
C ALA A 616 3.80 33.56 -33.82
N ALA A 617 3.23 34.22 -34.82
CA ALA A 617 2.94 33.61 -36.13
C ALA A 617 4.22 33.51 -36.98
N ALA A 618 4.51 32.32 -37.50
CA ALA A 618 5.66 32.05 -38.37
C ALA A 618 5.46 32.65 -39.79
N SER A 619 6.48 33.32 -40.32
CA SER A 619 6.50 33.90 -41.68
C SER A 619 6.71 32.84 -42.79
N PRO A 620 6.24 33.07 -44.04
CA PRO A 620 6.22 32.06 -45.11
C PRO A 620 7.53 32.00 -45.92
N GLN A 621 7.96 30.79 -46.33
CA GLN A 621 9.00 30.57 -47.36
C GLN A 621 8.41 29.94 -48.63
N THR A 622 8.99 30.33 -49.77
CA THR A 622 8.61 30.05 -51.16
C THR A 622 8.97 28.63 -51.63
N GLU A 623 8.17 28.16 -52.59
CA GLU A 623 8.02 26.85 -53.27
C GLU A 623 9.27 26.05 -53.71
N THR A 624 9.21 24.70 -53.69
CA THR A 624 9.19 23.80 -54.88
C THR A 624 9.19 22.28 -54.58
N SER A 625 8.10 21.60 -54.99
CA SER A 625 7.94 20.24 -55.59
C SER A 625 8.49 18.93 -54.92
N PRO A 626 8.00 17.72 -55.31
CA PRO A 626 7.27 16.84 -54.39
C PRO A 626 7.93 15.47 -54.14
N GLY A 627 7.86 14.96 -52.91
CA GLY A 627 8.37 13.63 -52.58
C GLY A 627 7.82 13.08 -51.27
N ALA A 628 6.99 12.04 -51.38
CA ALA A 628 6.72 10.94 -50.45
C ALA A 628 6.82 11.13 -48.91
N ALA A 629 5.69 10.81 -48.26
CA ALA A 629 5.55 10.07 -47.00
C ALA A 629 6.26 10.57 -45.72
N GLY A 630 5.48 10.87 -44.68
CA GLY A 630 5.92 10.71 -43.28
C GLY A 630 5.44 11.78 -42.29
N THR A 631 4.70 11.30 -41.28
CA THR A 631 4.78 11.66 -39.84
C THR A 631 4.48 13.09 -39.36
N ALA A 632 3.51 13.17 -38.45
CA ALA A 632 3.24 14.30 -37.56
C ALA A 632 4.34 14.45 -36.50
N THR A 633 4.73 15.69 -36.18
CA THR A 633 5.71 16.00 -35.11
C THR A 633 5.21 17.13 -34.22
N ALA A 634 5.47 16.96 -32.92
CA ALA A 634 5.07 17.73 -31.75
C ALA A 634 5.58 19.18 -31.68
N GLY A 635 4.89 20.01 -30.87
CA GLY A 635 5.30 21.36 -30.48
C GLY A 635 6.58 21.40 -29.62
N PRO A 636 7.21 22.58 -29.44
CA PRO A 636 8.58 22.66 -28.93
C PRO A 636 8.66 22.27 -27.44
N ALA A 637 9.53 21.30 -27.16
CA ALA A 637 9.84 20.85 -25.81
C ALA A 637 10.59 21.95 -25.03
N LEU A 638 10.14 22.21 -23.81
CA LEU A 638 10.84 23.08 -22.85
C LEU A 638 12.25 22.51 -22.56
N PRO A 639 13.30 23.34 -22.50
CA PRO A 639 14.65 22.86 -22.27
C PRO A 639 14.80 22.30 -20.84
N PRO A 640 15.41 21.13 -20.67
CA PRO A 640 15.62 20.56 -19.34
C PRO A 640 16.59 21.41 -18.52
N VAL A 641 16.37 21.47 -17.20
CA VAL A 641 17.35 22.04 -16.26
C VAL A 641 18.67 21.27 -16.39
N PRO A 642 19.80 21.95 -16.67
CA PRO A 642 21.10 21.29 -16.82
C PRO A 642 21.50 20.49 -15.58
N ASN A 643 22.11 19.32 -15.80
CA ASN A 643 22.67 18.55 -14.70
C ASN A 643 23.98 19.14 -14.21
N VAL A 644 23.91 19.79 -13.05
CA VAL A 644 25.06 20.38 -12.35
C VAL A 644 25.46 19.60 -11.11
N ILE A 645 24.88 18.42 -10.87
CA ILE A 645 25.26 17.53 -9.77
C ILE A 645 26.72 17.09 -9.94
N GLY A 646 27.52 17.20 -8.89
CA GLY A 646 28.95 16.87 -8.84
C GLY A 646 29.89 18.03 -9.23
N MET A 647 29.35 19.14 -9.71
CA MET A 647 30.11 20.38 -9.97
C MET A 647 30.35 21.15 -8.66
N SER A 648 31.38 21.99 -8.64
CA SER A 648 31.48 23.01 -7.60
C SER A 648 30.31 24.00 -7.69
N VAL A 649 29.95 24.63 -6.58
CA VAL A 649 28.83 25.60 -6.54
C VAL A 649 29.04 26.75 -7.55
N GLU A 650 30.27 27.17 -7.78
CA GLU A 650 30.63 28.23 -8.74
C GLU A 650 30.43 27.79 -10.20
N GLU A 651 30.90 26.57 -10.55
CA GLU A 651 30.72 25.98 -11.89
C GLU A 651 29.25 25.66 -12.18
N ALA A 652 28.51 25.20 -11.17
CA ALA A 652 27.08 24.92 -11.25
C ALA A 652 26.29 26.20 -11.56
N ARG A 653 26.61 27.30 -10.86
CA ARG A 653 25.97 28.61 -11.07
C ARG A 653 26.22 29.13 -12.49
N ALA A 654 27.46 29.09 -12.96
CA ALA A 654 27.80 29.52 -14.32
C ALA A 654 27.11 28.66 -15.40
N SER A 655 26.97 27.34 -15.17
CA SER A 655 26.31 26.43 -16.10
C SER A 655 24.80 26.65 -16.15
N LEU A 656 24.16 26.94 -15.01
CA LEU A 656 22.73 27.28 -14.92
C LEU A 656 22.43 28.64 -15.54
N GLU A 657 23.25 29.66 -15.27
CA GLU A 657 23.11 31.00 -15.87
C GLU A 657 23.25 30.96 -17.40
N LYS A 658 24.20 30.16 -17.92
CA LYS A 658 24.35 29.94 -19.36
C LYS A 658 23.13 29.26 -20.01
N ALA A 659 22.39 28.48 -19.24
CA ALA A 659 21.14 27.84 -19.66
C ALA A 659 19.89 28.68 -19.39
N GLY A 660 20.05 29.91 -18.88
CA GLY A 660 18.95 30.83 -18.61
C GLY A 660 18.27 30.67 -17.24
N TYR A 661 18.86 29.90 -16.33
CA TYR A 661 18.38 29.72 -14.95
C TYR A 661 19.18 30.57 -13.98
N HIS A 662 18.55 31.09 -12.92
CA HIS A 662 19.24 31.80 -11.85
C HIS A 662 19.20 30.99 -10.55
N VAL A 663 20.27 31.03 -9.78
CA VAL A 663 20.36 30.34 -8.49
C VAL A 663 19.83 31.24 -7.38
N ASP A 664 18.79 30.81 -6.67
CA ASP A 664 18.14 31.60 -5.60
C ASP A 664 18.81 31.35 -4.24
N HIS A 665 18.87 30.07 -3.81
CA HIS A 665 19.51 29.70 -2.56
C HIS A 665 20.47 28.52 -2.72
N VAL A 666 21.63 28.59 -2.06
CA VAL A 666 22.53 27.43 -1.86
C VAL A 666 22.40 26.93 -0.41
N THR A 667 21.96 25.68 -0.23
CA THR A 667 21.86 25.02 1.07
C THR A 667 23.10 24.15 1.29
N LEU A 668 23.83 24.41 2.38
CA LEU A 668 25.02 23.64 2.76
C LEU A 668 24.69 22.63 3.87
N LEU A 669 24.93 21.34 3.61
CA LEU A 669 24.76 20.30 4.62
C LEU A 669 25.98 20.31 5.58
N SER A 670 25.89 21.10 6.65
CA SER A 670 26.77 21.17 7.84
C SER A 670 28.30 21.00 7.66
N GLY A 671 29.05 22.10 7.84
CA GLY A 671 30.48 22.07 8.21
C GLY A 671 31.51 22.67 7.22
N GLY A 672 31.50 24.00 7.03
CA GLY A 672 32.67 24.81 6.62
C GLY A 672 33.13 24.73 5.14
N PRO A 673 33.55 25.85 4.51
CA PRO A 673 33.62 25.98 3.04
C PRO A 673 35.02 25.74 2.46
N ALA A 674 35.06 24.98 1.36
CA ALA A 674 35.92 25.15 0.16
C ALA A 674 35.94 23.80 -0.58
N GLY A 675 35.06 23.63 -1.57
CA GLY A 675 35.01 22.42 -2.41
C GLY A 675 33.77 21.54 -2.27
N ALA A 676 32.71 22.01 -1.59
CA ALA A 676 31.42 21.32 -1.58
C ALA A 676 30.85 21.22 -3.00
N LYS A 677 30.39 20.03 -3.37
CA LYS A 677 29.80 19.75 -4.68
C LYS A 677 28.29 19.78 -4.59
N VAL A 678 27.63 20.18 -5.68
CA VAL A 678 26.17 20.10 -5.76
C VAL A 678 25.77 18.62 -5.69
N VAL A 679 24.98 18.25 -4.69
CA VAL A 679 24.44 16.90 -4.51
C VAL A 679 23.01 16.80 -5.00
N ASN A 680 22.29 17.93 -5.04
CA ASN A 680 20.94 17.99 -5.58
C ASN A 680 20.59 19.42 -6.05
N THR A 681 19.61 19.54 -6.94
CA THR A 681 19.01 20.83 -7.33
C THR A 681 17.50 20.78 -7.23
N GLU A 682 16.87 21.91 -6.93
CA GLU A 682 15.41 22.07 -7.03
C GLU A 682 15.10 23.24 -7.96
N PRO A 683 14.47 23.03 -9.12
CA PRO A 683 14.00 21.75 -9.67
C PRO A 683 15.13 20.74 -9.96
N GLU A 684 14.80 19.45 -9.97
CA GLU A 684 15.76 18.37 -10.24
C GLU A 684 16.37 18.48 -11.66
N PRO A 685 17.60 18.01 -11.89
CA PRO A 685 18.19 17.97 -13.22
C PRO A 685 17.29 17.23 -14.21
N GLY A 686 17.11 17.79 -15.41
CA GLY A 686 16.22 17.20 -16.41
C GLY A 686 14.77 17.68 -16.33
N ALA A 687 14.37 18.38 -15.25
CA ALA A 687 13.03 18.97 -15.17
C ALA A 687 12.82 20.00 -16.28
N THR A 688 11.72 19.87 -17.02
CA THR A 688 11.37 20.78 -18.11
C THR A 688 10.65 21.99 -17.54
N THR A 689 11.40 23.05 -17.26
CA THR A 689 10.86 24.30 -16.68
C THR A 689 11.22 25.48 -17.57
N PRO A 690 10.46 26.60 -17.55
CA PRO A 690 10.80 27.76 -18.36
C PRO A 690 12.07 28.45 -17.82
N PRO A 691 13.14 28.58 -18.62
CA PRO A 691 14.31 29.36 -18.23
C PRO A 691 13.92 30.83 -17.99
N GLY A 692 14.47 31.44 -16.95
CA GLY A 692 14.30 32.86 -16.61
C GLY A 692 13.23 33.17 -15.57
N THR A 693 12.17 32.35 -15.47
CA THR A 693 11.14 32.47 -14.40
C THR A 693 11.33 31.46 -13.28
N THR A 694 12.07 30.37 -13.56
CA THR A 694 12.34 29.31 -12.60
C THR A 694 13.69 29.56 -11.93
N ALA A 695 13.67 29.71 -10.61
CA ALA A 695 14.86 29.80 -9.80
C ALA A 695 15.30 28.40 -9.36
N VAL A 696 16.61 28.14 -9.37
CA VAL A 696 17.17 26.82 -9.03
C VAL A 696 17.87 26.89 -7.68
N ASN A 697 17.40 26.11 -6.70
CA ASN A 697 18.08 25.96 -5.43
C ASN A 697 19.15 24.88 -5.54
N LEU A 698 20.36 25.17 -5.07
CA LEU A 698 21.45 24.20 -5.03
C LEU A 698 21.55 23.62 -3.63
N ILE A 699 21.64 22.30 -3.52
CA ILE A 699 21.97 21.62 -2.27
C ILE A 699 23.38 21.06 -2.44
N ALA A 700 24.31 21.48 -1.58
CA ALA A 700 25.71 21.12 -1.67
C ALA A 700 26.19 20.33 -0.44
N GLY A 701 26.99 19.30 -0.70
CA GLY A 701 27.53 18.35 0.26
C GLY A 701 28.90 17.80 -0.18
N HIS A 702 29.50 16.92 0.63
CA HIS A 702 30.80 16.31 0.34
C HIS A 702 30.73 15.19 -0.70
#